data_AF-A0A4Q6INC8-F1
#
_entry.id   AF-A0A4Q6INC8-F1
#
_cell.length_a   1.000
_cell.length_b   1.000
_cell.length_c   1.000
_cell.angle_alpha   90.00
_cell.angle_beta   90.00
_cell.angle_gamma   90.00
#
_symmetry.space_group_name_H-M   'P 1'
#
loop_
_entity.id
_entity.type
_entity.pdbx_description
1 polymer ?
#
loop_
_entity_poly.entity_id
_entity_poly.type
_entity_poly.pdbx_seq_one_letter_code
_entity_poly.pdbx_strand_id
1 'polypeptide(L)'
;MRWTADGELVFVGRADDQVKIRGHRIEPGEVASVLAAHPEVAQTVVVAQGDRPGESHLVAYVVAGAGPEELRAHLSARLPEYMVPTAFVLLDRLPLTPNGKVDRAALPAPDFAARVSGREPRTETERVLCELFAEVLGLDRVGVEDGFFELGGDSIMSMQLASKARRAGLALTPRQVFEEKTPERLAEVARPTTTGAEVADVGVGEVAWTPVMHALGKRVVGTGFAQWVVLGAPAGLGLEVLTAGLAVVLDTHDMLRARAVPGAPKLVVGVPGSVDAAALVSRVEAGPADVEQVAREAVTRLDPSAGVNVQAVWVDAGPDEAGRLVLVAHHLVVDGVSWRVLLPDLRAACEAVAEGREPVLDPVGTSFRRWSHLLSEQAVSEDRVAELEAWQALLGEPEPPLGGRALDPDVDTAPTLLHRSWTVPAEQAAVVVERIPAAFHCGVHEVLLAGLAAAVVHWRGNADGSLLVEVEGHGREPVEGVDLSRTVGWFTSSHPVRLEVPAGQLDDAMAGGPAAGSLVKAVKEQIRAIPGDGLGYDLLRHLNPETAPALESAPAPQVGFNYLGRFTTGHSTGPAGPWQPTGGVSGSVDPDLPVTHSVAAAAVVRDAVDGPELEITLSWAGRLLGEADAERLGETWLAMLGGLADHTTSPDAGGHTPSDFPLLDLAQHQIEELEAAFGRGHRSR
;
A
#
# COMPACT_ATOMS: atom_id res chain seq x y z
N MET A 1 7.04 -36.05 -11.43
CA MET A 1 5.84 -36.73 -12.01
C MET A 1 4.74 -36.76 -10.96
N ARG A 2 3.47 -36.72 -11.38
CA ARG A 2 2.30 -36.74 -10.49
C ARG A 2 1.25 -37.73 -11.00
N TRP A 3 0.60 -38.45 -10.10
CA TRP A 3 -0.52 -39.33 -10.41
C TRP A 3 -1.83 -38.56 -10.40
N THR A 4 -2.71 -38.82 -11.36
CA THR A 4 -4.09 -38.33 -11.33
C THR A 4 -4.97 -39.23 -10.48
N ALA A 5 -6.16 -38.75 -10.10
CA ALA A 5 -7.15 -39.52 -9.35
C ALA A 5 -7.61 -40.79 -10.08
N ASP A 6 -7.49 -40.79 -11.42
CA ASP A 6 -7.84 -41.92 -12.30
C ASP A 6 -6.68 -42.91 -12.52
N GLY A 7 -5.54 -42.70 -11.85
CA GLY A 7 -4.41 -43.64 -11.90
C GLY A 7 -3.54 -43.51 -13.17
N GLU A 8 -3.51 -42.34 -13.80
CA GLU A 8 -2.58 -42.06 -14.90
C GLU A 8 -1.34 -41.29 -14.40
N LEU A 9 -0.18 -41.60 -14.97
CA LEU A 9 1.10 -41.00 -14.62
C LEU A 9 1.37 -39.79 -15.53
N VAL A 10 1.24 -38.57 -15.01
CA VAL A 10 1.51 -37.34 -15.75
C VAL A 10 2.94 -36.87 -15.52
N PHE A 11 3.67 -36.69 -16.62
CA PHE A 11 5.04 -36.17 -16.62
C PHE A 11 5.06 -34.65 -16.42
N VAL A 12 5.25 -34.19 -15.18
CA VAL A 12 5.37 -32.76 -14.78
C VAL A 12 6.82 -32.22 -14.91
N GLY A 13 7.56 -32.60 -15.95
CA GLY A 13 8.91 -32.07 -16.19
C GLY A 13 9.96 -32.40 -15.10
N ARG A 14 11.13 -31.75 -15.16
CA ARG A 14 12.21 -31.82 -14.16
C ARG A 14 12.20 -30.55 -13.32
N ALA A 15 12.41 -30.66 -12.00
CA ALA A 15 12.51 -29.52 -11.09
C ALA A 15 13.65 -28.53 -11.44
N ASP A 16 14.63 -28.98 -12.24
CA ASP A 16 15.85 -28.24 -12.58
C ASP A 16 15.70 -27.27 -13.79
N ASP A 17 14.55 -27.28 -14.49
CA ASP A 17 14.33 -26.50 -15.73
C ASP A 17 13.41 -25.26 -15.52
N GLN A 18 12.99 -24.98 -14.29
CA GLN A 18 12.19 -23.79 -13.94
C GLN A 18 13.06 -22.53 -13.95
N VAL A 19 12.53 -21.46 -14.55
CA VAL A 19 13.26 -20.19 -14.75
C VAL A 19 12.47 -19.03 -14.16
N LYS A 20 13.18 -18.00 -13.67
CA LYS A 20 12.55 -16.74 -13.23
C LYS A 20 12.55 -15.74 -14.37
N ILE A 21 11.36 -15.23 -14.73
CA ILE A 21 11.14 -14.25 -15.79
C ILE A 21 10.21 -13.17 -15.24
N ARG A 22 10.67 -11.92 -15.17
CA ARG A 22 9.89 -10.77 -14.63
C ARG A 22 9.29 -11.05 -13.25
N GLY A 23 10.09 -11.60 -12.33
CA GLY A 23 9.63 -11.99 -10.98
C GLY A 23 8.84 -13.31 -10.88
N HIS A 24 8.33 -13.86 -11.99
CA HIS A 24 7.53 -15.09 -11.98
C HIS A 24 8.37 -16.35 -12.24
N ARG A 25 8.06 -17.45 -11.54
CA ARG A 25 8.65 -18.77 -11.79
C ARG A 25 7.86 -19.49 -12.88
N ILE A 26 8.48 -19.75 -14.01
CA ILE A 26 7.83 -20.30 -15.21
C ILE A 26 8.45 -21.64 -15.58
N GLU A 27 7.62 -22.57 -16.05
CA GLU A 27 8.06 -23.80 -16.72
C GLU A 27 8.02 -23.59 -18.24
N PRO A 28 9.18 -23.45 -18.93
CA PRO A 28 9.18 -23.27 -20.39
C PRO A 28 8.49 -24.41 -21.15
N GLY A 29 8.43 -25.61 -20.55
CA GLY A 29 7.72 -26.76 -21.10
C GLY A 29 6.19 -26.57 -21.16
N GLU A 30 5.60 -25.80 -20.24
CA GLU A 30 4.18 -25.47 -20.25
C GLU A 30 3.85 -24.58 -21.47
N VAL A 31 4.64 -23.52 -21.65
CA VAL A 31 4.53 -22.60 -22.80
C VAL A 31 4.72 -23.35 -24.12
N ALA A 32 5.71 -24.26 -24.18
CA ALA A 32 5.95 -25.11 -25.35
C ALA A 32 4.75 -26.02 -25.65
N SER A 33 4.07 -26.54 -24.63
CA SER A 33 2.91 -27.43 -24.81
C SER A 33 1.71 -26.68 -25.39
N VAL A 34 1.46 -25.44 -24.94
CA VAL A 34 0.39 -24.59 -25.50
C VAL A 34 0.69 -24.17 -26.94
N LEU A 35 1.97 -23.89 -27.26
CA LEU A 35 2.39 -23.63 -28.65
C LEU A 35 2.21 -24.85 -29.55
N ALA A 36 2.58 -26.04 -29.07
CA ALA A 36 2.45 -27.28 -29.83
C ALA A 36 0.99 -27.65 -30.15
N ALA A 37 0.02 -27.10 -29.41
CA ALA A 37 -1.40 -27.27 -29.68
C ALA A 37 -1.94 -26.39 -30.82
N HIS A 38 -1.15 -25.45 -31.36
CA HIS A 38 -1.54 -24.67 -32.53
C HIS A 38 -1.50 -25.57 -33.80
N PRO A 39 -2.55 -25.63 -34.64
CA PRO A 39 -2.64 -26.55 -35.78
C PRO A 39 -1.49 -26.45 -36.79
N GLU A 40 -0.92 -25.26 -36.93
CA GLU A 40 0.19 -24.99 -37.86
C GLU A 40 1.59 -25.10 -37.24
N VAL A 41 1.71 -25.47 -35.96
CA VAL A 41 3.01 -25.70 -35.30
C VAL A 41 3.40 -27.17 -35.41
N ALA A 42 4.50 -27.45 -36.11
CA ALA A 42 5.03 -28.80 -36.26
C ALA A 42 5.97 -29.19 -35.11
N GLN A 43 6.83 -28.25 -34.67
CA GLN A 43 7.76 -28.44 -33.56
C GLN A 43 7.99 -27.12 -32.84
N THR A 44 8.19 -27.17 -31.52
CA THR A 44 8.51 -25.98 -30.72
C THR A 44 9.45 -26.33 -29.57
N VAL A 45 10.32 -25.39 -29.22
CA VAL A 45 11.07 -25.41 -27.97
C VAL A 45 11.09 -24.00 -27.40
N VAL A 46 10.79 -23.87 -26.11
CA VAL A 46 10.87 -22.61 -25.38
C VAL A 46 12.06 -22.68 -24.42
N VAL A 47 12.88 -21.64 -24.42
CA VAL A 47 14.05 -21.51 -23.56
C VAL A 47 14.07 -20.14 -22.91
N ALA A 48 14.71 -20.02 -21.76
CA ALA A 48 15.09 -18.73 -21.20
C ALA A 48 16.46 -18.31 -21.74
N GLN A 49 16.62 -17.07 -22.17
CA GLN A 49 17.89 -16.47 -22.56
C GLN A 49 18.11 -15.14 -21.83
N GLY A 50 19.32 -14.92 -21.31
CA GLY A 50 19.76 -13.72 -20.61
C GLY A 50 21.13 -13.92 -19.96
N ASP A 51 21.99 -12.89 -19.96
CA ASP A 51 23.38 -12.97 -19.46
C ASP A 51 23.50 -12.68 -17.94
N ARG A 52 22.42 -12.23 -17.29
CA ARG A 52 22.37 -11.91 -15.85
C ARG A 52 21.14 -12.48 -15.16
N PRO A 53 21.24 -12.86 -13.86
CA PRO A 53 20.08 -13.21 -13.04
C PRO A 53 19.11 -12.01 -12.96
N GLY A 54 17.85 -12.20 -13.36
CA GLY A 54 16.82 -11.13 -13.42
C GLY A 54 16.53 -10.60 -14.84
N GLU A 55 17.48 -10.69 -15.77
CA GLU A 55 17.35 -10.20 -17.16
C GLU A 55 16.97 -11.32 -18.15
N SER A 56 16.30 -12.38 -17.69
CA SER A 56 15.98 -13.55 -18.51
C SER A 56 14.66 -13.35 -19.27
N HIS A 57 14.67 -13.66 -20.56
CA HIS A 57 13.51 -13.61 -21.46
C HIS A 57 13.16 -15.00 -21.98
N LEU A 58 11.86 -15.29 -22.13
CA LEU A 58 11.41 -16.49 -22.84
C LEU A 58 11.52 -16.29 -24.34
N VAL A 59 12.13 -17.26 -25.03
CA VAL A 59 12.28 -17.29 -26.48
C VAL A 59 11.71 -18.62 -26.99
N ALA A 60 10.75 -18.54 -27.91
CA ALA A 60 10.17 -19.69 -28.57
C ALA A 60 10.80 -19.90 -29.94
N TYR A 61 11.38 -21.07 -30.18
CA TYR A 61 11.88 -21.50 -31.48
C TYR A 61 10.87 -22.46 -32.07
N VAL A 62 10.29 -22.09 -33.20
CA VAL A 62 9.10 -22.74 -33.73
C VAL A 62 9.30 -23.12 -35.19
N VAL A 63 8.95 -24.35 -35.54
CA VAL A 63 8.78 -24.80 -36.92
C VAL A 63 7.28 -24.75 -37.20
N ALA A 64 6.81 -23.73 -37.89
CA ALA A 64 5.39 -23.50 -38.12
C ALA A 64 5.10 -22.84 -39.48
N GLY A 65 3.88 -23.05 -39.98
CA GLY A 65 3.30 -22.24 -41.07
C GLY A 65 2.80 -20.87 -40.60
N ALA A 66 2.43 -20.77 -39.32
CA ALA A 66 1.90 -19.56 -38.69
C ALA A 66 3.00 -18.54 -38.38
N GLY A 67 2.66 -17.26 -38.52
CA GLY A 67 3.56 -16.15 -38.21
C GLY A 67 3.70 -15.89 -36.70
N PRO A 68 4.77 -15.19 -36.26
CA PRO A 68 4.99 -14.85 -34.84
C PRO A 68 3.83 -14.16 -34.13
N GLU A 69 3.02 -13.36 -34.84
CA GLU A 69 1.87 -12.67 -34.23
C GLU A 69 0.69 -13.58 -33.97
N GLU A 70 0.45 -14.53 -34.86
CA GLU A 70 -0.60 -15.52 -34.70
C GLU A 70 -0.27 -16.47 -33.55
N LEU A 71 0.99 -16.89 -33.44
CA LEU A 71 1.49 -17.69 -32.33
C LEU A 71 1.44 -16.94 -30.99
N ARG A 72 1.75 -15.64 -31.00
CA ARG A 72 1.63 -14.78 -29.81
C ARG A 72 0.17 -14.62 -29.38
N ALA A 73 -0.71 -14.23 -30.29
CA ALA A 73 -2.15 -14.13 -30.02
C ALA A 73 -2.70 -15.47 -29.53
N HIS A 74 -2.17 -16.58 -30.08
CA HIS A 74 -2.54 -17.90 -29.61
C HIS A 74 -2.17 -18.10 -28.14
N LEU A 75 -0.93 -17.81 -27.76
CA LEU A 75 -0.50 -17.93 -26.36
C LEU A 75 -1.20 -16.94 -25.43
N SER A 76 -1.29 -15.67 -25.79
CA SER A 76 -1.91 -14.61 -24.96
C SER A 76 -3.39 -14.89 -24.64
N ALA A 77 -4.09 -15.63 -25.49
CA ALA A 77 -5.47 -16.04 -25.22
C ALA A 77 -5.60 -17.17 -24.17
N ARG A 78 -4.49 -17.79 -23.76
CA ARG A 78 -4.46 -19.02 -22.95
C ARG A 78 -3.45 -19.01 -21.80
N LEU A 79 -2.50 -18.08 -21.83
CA LEU A 79 -1.44 -17.92 -20.84
C LEU A 79 -1.36 -16.45 -20.40
N PRO A 80 -1.00 -16.19 -19.14
CA PRO A 80 -0.68 -14.84 -18.66
C PRO A 80 0.43 -14.18 -19.51
N GLU A 81 0.45 -12.85 -19.59
CA GLU A 81 1.39 -12.10 -20.44
C GLU A 81 2.86 -12.43 -20.14
N TYR A 82 3.22 -12.61 -18.87
CA TYR A 82 4.59 -12.95 -18.47
C TYR A 82 5.07 -14.34 -18.95
N MET A 83 4.13 -15.25 -19.28
CA MET A 83 4.45 -16.57 -19.86
C MET A 83 4.56 -16.53 -21.39
N VAL A 84 4.13 -15.44 -22.03
CA VAL A 84 4.21 -15.30 -23.48
C VAL A 84 5.66 -14.98 -23.88
N PRO A 85 6.30 -15.79 -24.75
CA PRO A 85 7.66 -15.57 -25.20
C PRO A 85 7.87 -14.17 -25.78
N THR A 86 8.94 -13.53 -25.34
CA THR A 86 9.36 -12.20 -25.82
C THR A 86 9.73 -12.25 -27.29
N ALA A 87 10.32 -13.36 -27.76
CA ALA A 87 10.66 -13.57 -29.16
C ALA A 87 10.16 -14.92 -29.68
N PHE A 88 9.75 -14.94 -30.95
CA PHE A 88 9.44 -16.15 -31.72
C PHE A 88 10.39 -16.23 -32.91
N VAL A 89 11.21 -17.27 -32.95
CA VAL A 89 12.17 -17.50 -34.04
C VAL A 89 11.65 -18.64 -34.89
N LEU A 90 11.20 -18.32 -36.10
CA LEU A 90 10.76 -19.33 -37.06
C LEU A 90 11.97 -20.03 -37.68
N LEU A 91 11.94 -21.36 -37.67
CA LEU A 91 12.99 -22.21 -38.21
C LEU A 91 12.40 -23.20 -39.22
N ASP A 92 13.17 -23.53 -40.26
CA ASP A 92 12.81 -24.61 -41.18
C ASP A 92 12.83 -25.99 -40.48
N ARG A 93 13.67 -26.15 -39.46
CA ARG A 93 13.79 -27.34 -38.60
C ARG A 93 14.51 -27.02 -37.29
N LEU A 94 14.21 -27.74 -36.21
CA LEU A 94 14.98 -27.64 -34.97
C LEU A 94 16.37 -28.31 -35.13
N PRO A 95 17.46 -27.69 -34.63
CA PRO A 95 18.77 -28.34 -34.59
C PRO A 95 18.73 -29.52 -33.60
N LEU A 96 19.27 -30.66 -34.01
CA LEU A 96 19.29 -31.88 -33.20
C LEU A 96 20.74 -32.34 -32.96
N THR A 97 21.01 -32.83 -31.75
CA THR A 97 22.23 -33.54 -31.37
C THR A 97 22.33 -34.89 -32.11
N PRO A 98 23.51 -35.54 -32.15
CA PRO A 98 23.67 -36.88 -32.75
C PRO A 98 22.77 -37.97 -32.14
N ASN A 99 22.24 -37.75 -30.92
CA ASN A 99 21.32 -38.64 -30.22
C ASN A 99 19.83 -38.31 -30.47
N GLY A 100 19.52 -37.40 -31.41
CA GLY A 100 18.16 -37.05 -31.79
C GLY A 100 17.41 -36.11 -30.83
N LYS A 101 18.10 -35.56 -29.81
CA LYS A 101 17.54 -34.52 -28.91
C LYS A 101 17.78 -33.12 -29.47
N VAL A 102 16.94 -32.14 -29.16
CA VAL A 102 17.14 -30.73 -29.52
C VAL A 102 18.47 -30.22 -28.98
N ASP A 103 19.29 -29.65 -29.86
CA ASP A 103 20.56 -29.01 -29.52
C ASP A 103 20.33 -27.54 -29.18
N ARG A 104 20.10 -27.26 -27.89
CA ARG A 104 19.81 -25.90 -27.40
C ARG A 104 20.97 -24.92 -27.60
N ALA A 105 22.21 -25.40 -27.69
CA ALA A 105 23.38 -24.56 -27.90
C ALA A 105 23.54 -24.12 -29.36
N ALA A 106 22.90 -24.81 -30.29
CA ALA A 106 22.90 -24.50 -31.72
C ALA A 106 21.69 -23.65 -32.17
N LEU A 107 20.85 -23.20 -31.24
CA LEU A 107 19.73 -22.31 -31.54
C LEU A 107 20.24 -20.90 -31.92
N PRO A 108 19.75 -20.30 -33.01
CA PRO A 108 20.20 -18.98 -33.44
C PRO A 108 19.78 -17.90 -32.44
N ALA A 109 20.59 -16.85 -32.28
CA ALA A 109 20.24 -15.74 -31.40
C ALA A 109 18.99 -14.99 -31.93
N PRO A 110 18.00 -14.67 -31.09
CA PRO A 110 16.83 -13.91 -31.48
C PRO A 110 17.19 -12.43 -31.71
N ASP A 111 16.52 -11.80 -32.67
CA ASP A 111 16.58 -10.35 -32.86
C ASP A 111 15.52 -9.68 -31.98
N PHE A 112 15.95 -9.18 -30.82
CA PHE A 112 15.08 -8.52 -29.83
C PHE A 112 14.68 -7.08 -30.24
N ALA A 113 15.16 -6.56 -31.37
CA ALA A 113 14.82 -5.20 -31.82
C ALA A 113 13.35 -5.05 -32.27
N ALA A 114 12.60 -6.15 -32.39
CA ALA A 114 11.19 -6.16 -32.75
C ALA A 114 10.30 -6.65 -31.59
N ARG A 115 9.79 -5.70 -30.78
CA ARG A 115 8.64 -5.77 -29.83
C ARG A 115 8.96 -5.78 -28.33
N VAL A 116 8.72 -4.61 -27.73
CA VAL A 116 8.40 -4.38 -26.32
C VAL A 116 6.87 -4.19 -26.24
N SER A 117 6.18 -4.77 -25.24
CA SER A 117 4.71 -4.73 -25.11
C SER A 117 4.13 -3.39 -24.58
N GLY A 118 4.97 -2.38 -24.36
CA GLY A 118 4.56 -0.99 -24.23
C GLY A 118 5.28 -0.16 -25.28
N ARG A 119 4.63 0.88 -25.81
CA ARG A 119 5.29 1.85 -26.67
C ARG A 119 6.53 2.41 -25.95
N GLU A 120 7.66 2.53 -26.65
CA GLU A 120 8.86 3.17 -26.08
C GLU A 120 8.56 4.63 -25.71
N PRO A 121 9.19 5.17 -24.65
CA PRO A 121 9.14 6.59 -24.34
C PRO A 121 9.52 7.46 -25.54
N ARG A 122 8.62 8.36 -25.94
CA ARG A 122 8.84 9.36 -26.99
C ARG A 122 9.56 10.59 -26.48
N THR A 123 9.42 10.87 -25.18
CA THR A 123 9.97 12.07 -24.54
C THR A 123 10.87 11.68 -23.38
N GLU A 124 11.80 12.58 -23.03
CA GLU A 124 12.64 12.41 -21.85
C GLU A 124 11.80 12.33 -20.57
N THR A 125 10.70 13.08 -20.50
CA THR A 125 9.75 13.01 -19.39
C THR A 125 9.09 11.63 -19.29
N GLU A 126 8.62 11.05 -20.41
CA GLU A 126 8.09 9.68 -20.44
C GLU A 126 9.15 8.68 -19.93
N ARG A 127 10.42 8.82 -20.35
CA ARG A 127 11.52 7.93 -19.95
C ARG A 127 11.77 7.98 -18.44
N VAL A 128 11.91 9.19 -17.91
CA VAL A 128 12.11 9.43 -16.47
C VAL A 128 10.94 8.87 -15.67
N LEU A 129 9.69 9.08 -16.11
CA LEU A 129 8.52 8.57 -15.40
C LEU A 129 8.45 7.04 -15.40
N CYS A 130 8.77 6.38 -16.51
CA CYS A 130 8.87 4.91 -16.55
C CYS A 130 9.92 4.37 -15.57
N GLU A 131 11.10 5.00 -15.48
CA GLU A 131 12.15 4.62 -14.54
C GLU A 131 11.71 4.81 -13.08
N LEU A 132 11.02 5.91 -12.78
CA LEU A 132 10.53 6.20 -11.44
C LEU A 132 9.37 5.27 -11.04
N PHE A 133 8.47 4.93 -11.96
CA PHE A 133 7.44 3.92 -11.72
C PHE A 133 8.07 2.57 -11.38
N ALA A 134 9.03 2.12 -12.19
CA ALA A 134 9.75 0.87 -11.97
C ALA A 134 10.46 0.86 -10.61
N GLU A 135 11.13 1.95 -10.25
CA GLU A 135 11.82 2.09 -8.97
C GLU A 135 10.85 2.05 -7.77
N VAL A 136 9.72 2.78 -7.84
CA VAL A 136 8.75 2.86 -6.76
C VAL A 136 7.99 1.55 -6.57
N LEU A 137 7.60 0.90 -7.68
CA LEU A 137 6.84 -0.35 -7.68
C LEU A 137 7.73 -1.59 -7.49
N GLY A 138 9.06 -1.43 -7.51
CA GLY A 138 10.00 -2.56 -7.40
C GLY A 138 9.99 -3.47 -8.63
N LEU A 139 9.69 -2.91 -9.81
CA LEU A 139 9.58 -3.64 -11.08
C LEU A 139 10.86 -3.46 -11.90
N ASP A 140 11.20 -4.45 -12.74
CA ASP A 140 12.38 -4.37 -13.63
C ASP A 140 12.20 -3.28 -14.71
N ARG A 141 10.97 -3.12 -15.21
CA ARG A 141 10.62 -2.14 -16.24
C ARG A 141 9.12 -1.83 -16.22
N VAL A 142 8.77 -0.59 -16.58
CA VAL A 142 7.40 -0.12 -16.78
C VAL A 142 7.27 0.55 -18.16
N GLY A 143 6.21 0.25 -18.90
CA GLY A 143 5.83 0.86 -20.17
C GLY A 143 5.09 2.19 -19.99
N VAL A 144 4.99 2.99 -21.06
CA VAL A 144 4.38 4.34 -20.97
C VAL A 144 2.87 4.33 -20.77
N GLU A 145 2.20 3.22 -21.07
CA GLU A 145 0.75 3.03 -20.97
C GLU A 145 0.35 2.23 -19.72
N ASP A 146 1.32 1.74 -18.95
CA ASP A 146 1.03 0.89 -17.80
C ASP A 146 0.48 1.73 -16.64
N GLY A 147 -0.71 1.36 -16.15
CA GLY A 147 -1.37 2.04 -15.05
C GLY A 147 -0.68 1.81 -13.71
N PHE A 148 -0.35 2.89 -12.99
CA PHE A 148 0.32 2.86 -11.68
C PHE A 148 -0.40 1.96 -10.66
N PHE A 149 -1.72 2.08 -10.58
CA PHE A 149 -2.55 1.30 -9.65
C PHE A 149 -2.83 -0.12 -10.14
N GLU A 150 -2.79 -0.34 -11.46
CA GLU A 150 -2.91 -1.68 -12.07
C GLU A 150 -1.66 -2.51 -11.79
N LEU A 151 -0.50 -1.85 -11.72
CA LEU A 151 0.77 -2.44 -11.30
C LEU A 151 0.90 -2.57 -9.77
N GLY A 152 -0.19 -2.36 -9.02
CA GLY A 152 -0.23 -2.51 -7.57
C GLY A 152 0.36 -1.34 -6.79
N GLY A 153 0.46 -0.16 -7.41
CA GLY A 153 0.73 1.09 -6.72
C GLY A 153 -0.43 1.51 -5.81
N ASP A 154 -0.10 2.13 -4.68
CA ASP A 154 -1.08 2.70 -3.75
C ASP A 154 -0.87 4.21 -3.56
N SER A 155 -1.69 4.82 -2.72
CA SER A 155 -1.63 6.26 -2.41
C SER A 155 -0.27 6.67 -1.82
N ILE A 156 0.37 5.80 -1.03
CA ILE A 156 1.68 6.05 -0.42
C ILE A 156 2.78 6.00 -1.48
N MET A 157 2.74 5.01 -2.36
CA MET A 157 3.65 4.89 -3.48
C MET A 157 3.48 6.07 -4.45
N SER A 158 2.25 6.57 -4.65
CA SER A 158 1.98 7.78 -5.45
C SER A 158 2.69 9.01 -4.89
N MET A 159 2.73 9.17 -3.56
CA MET A 159 3.49 10.23 -2.90
C MET A 159 5.00 10.05 -3.06
N GLN A 160 5.50 8.82 -2.95
CA GLN A 160 6.92 8.53 -3.18
C GLN A 160 7.30 8.89 -4.62
N LEU A 161 6.49 8.50 -5.60
CA LEU A 161 6.66 8.82 -7.01
C LEU A 161 6.72 10.34 -7.24
N ALA A 162 5.76 11.10 -6.70
CA ALA A 162 5.77 12.56 -6.80
C ALA A 162 7.04 13.20 -6.20
N SER A 163 7.49 12.68 -5.04
CA SER A 163 8.75 13.10 -4.41
C SER A 163 9.97 12.79 -5.29
N LYS A 164 10.05 11.58 -5.86
CA LYS A 164 11.16 11.19 -6.74
C LYS A 164 11.16 11.98 -8.04
N ALA A 165 9.99 12.19 -8.64
CA ALA A 165 9.82 12.98 -9.86
C ALA A 165 10.35 14.40 -9.67
N ARG A 166 10.10 15.00 -8.50
CA ARG A 166 10.62 16.33 -8.18
C ARG A 166 12.15 16.36 -8.09
N ARG A 167 12.77 15.34 -7.51
CA ARG A 167 14.24 15.19 -7.52
C ARG A 167 14.79 15.06 -8.94
N ALA A 168 14.03 14.44 -9.84
CA ALA A 168 14.33 14.38 -11.27
C ALA A 168 13.96 15.68 -12.04
N GLY A 169 13.52 16.73 -11.35
CA GLY A 169 13.17 18.03 -11.96
C GLY A 169 11.75 18.15 -12.50
N LEU A 170 10.87 17.21 -12.17
CA LEU A 170 9.47 17.18 -12.59
C LEU A 170 8.53 17.48 -11.41
N ALA A 171 7.80 18.58 -11.48
CA ALA A 171 6.73 18.91 -10.55
C ALA A 171 5.48 18.10 -10.89
N LEU A 172 5.20 17.11 -10.02
CA LEU A 172 3.99 16.29 -10.02
C LEU A 172 3.38 16.29 -8.61
N THR A 173 2.06 16.20 -8.54
CA THR A 173 1.32 16.00 -7.29
C THR A 173 0.80 14.56 -7.20
N PRO A 174 0.59 14.00 -5.99
CA PRO A 174 -0.02 12.67 -5.84
C PRO A 174 -1.40 12.59 -6.51
N ARG A 175 -2.16 13.70 -6.52
CA ARG A 175 -3.44 13.82 -7.25
C ARG A 175 -3.30 13.54 -8.73
N GLN A 176 -2.29 14.13 -9.37
CA GLN A 176 -2.04 13.93 -10.79
C GLN A 176 -1.68 12.47 -11.10
N VAL A 177 -0.97 11.78 -10.17
CA VAL A 177 -0.73 10.33 -10.30
C VAL A 177 -2.05 9.56 -10.29
N PHE A 178 -2.98 9.94 -9.41
CA PHE A 178 -4.30 9.31 -9.32
C PHE A 178 -5.19 9.58 -10.55
N GLU A 179 -5.18 10.80 -11.05
CA GLU A 179 -6.00 11.23 -12.19
C GLU A 179 -5.47 10.71 -13.53
N GLU A 180 -4.15 10.79 -13.76
CA GLU A 180 -3.53 10.45 -15.05
C GLU A 180 -3.06 9.00 -15.16
N LYS A 181 -2.75 8.37 -14.03
CA LYS A 181 -2.47 6.93 -13.84
C LYS A 181 -1.27 6.34 -14.59
N THR A 182 -0.87 6.86 -15.75
CA THR A 182 0.14 6.27 -16.64
C THR A 182 1.31 7.24 -16.87
N PRO A 183 2.54 6.76 -17.18
CA PRO A 183 3.66 7.64 -17.50
C PRO A 183 3.40 8.56 -18.69
N GLU A 184 2.68 8.11 -19.74
CA GLU A 184 2.30 8.94 -20.89
C GLU A 184 1.46 10.13 -20.45
N ARG A 185 0.34 9.87 -19.76
CA ARG A 185 -0.58 10.93 -19.36
C ARG A 185 0.03 11.86 -18.31
N LEU A 186 0.84 11.31 -17.39
CA LEU A 186 1.61 12.11 -16.44
C LEU A 186 2.62 13.03 -17.13
N ALA A 187 3.25 12.58 -18.21
CA ALA A 187 4.19 13.42 -18.96
C ALA A 187 3.51 14.66 -19.58
N GLU A 188 2.21 14.60 -19.87
CA GLU A 188 1.45 15.74 -20.41
C GLU A 188 1.18 16.83 -19.36
N VAL A 189 1.06 16.45 -18.09
CA VAL A 189 0.77 17.38 -16.98
C VAL A 189 2.01 17.75 -16.15
N ALA A 190 3.09 16.98 -16.29
CA ALA A 190 4.36 17.21 -15.60
C ALA A 190 4.97 18.55 -16.04
N ARG A 191 5.26 19.40 -15.06
CA ARG A 191 5.93 20.69 -15.31
C ARG A 191 7.38 20.62 -14.84
N PRO A 192 8.33 21.31 -15.50
CA PRO A 192 9.65 21.50 -14.91
C PRO A 192 9.53 22.19 -13.55
N THR A 193 10.28 21.73 -12.55
CA THR A 193 10.27 22.36 -11.22
C THR A 193 10.76 23.81 -11.36
N THR A 194 9.86 24.79 -11.26
CA THR A 194 10.24 26.21 -11.16
C THR A 194 10.54 26.54 -9.71
N THR A 195 11.73 27.09 -9.44
CA THR A 195 12.05 27.80 -8.19
C THR A 195 11.25 29.12 -8.11
N GLY A 196 9.94 29.00 -8.01
CA GLY A 196 9.04 30.13 -7.74
C GLY A 196 9.00 30.40 -6.24
N ALA A 197 9.09 31.67 -5.84
CA ALA A 197 9.04 32.11 -4.46
C ALA A 197 7.69 31.76 -3.82
N GLU A 198 7.61 30.60 -3.16
CA GLU A 198 6.55 30.30 -2.22
C GLU A 198 6.65 31.26 -1.03
N VAL A 199 5.49 31.66 -0.49
CA VAL A 199 5.41 32.34 0.81
C VAL A 199 6.24 31.53 1.79
N ALA A 200 7.21 32.16 2.46
CA ALA A 200 8.13 31.46 3.37
C ALA A 200 7.31 30.67 4.40
N ASP A 201 7.23 29.36 4.21
CA ASP A 201 6.57 28.45 5.12
C ASP A 201 7.46 28.31 6.35
N VAL A 202 7.05 28.96 7.44
CA VAL A 202 7.73 28.87 8.72
C VAL A 202 7.04 27.79 9.54
N GLY A 203 7.66 26.61 9.62
CA GLY A 203 7.15 25.48 10.40
C GLY A 203 7.28 25.61 11.92
N VAL A 204 7.88 26.71 12.40
CA VAL A 204 8.04 27.02 13.84
C VAL A 204 6.81 27.76 14.39
N GLY A 205 6.46 27.52 15.65
CA GLY A 205 5.41 28.24 16.38
C GLY A 205 4.21 27.37 16.75
N GLU A 206 3.07 28.01 16.99
CA GLU A 206 1.85 27.30 17.40
C GLU A 206 1.29 26.45 16.26
N VAL A 207 0.86 25.24 16.59
CA VAL A 207 0.21 24.27 15.71
C VAL A 207 -1.10 23.87 16.37
N ALA A 208 -2.23 24.15 15.72
CA ALA A 208 -3.54 23.67 16.18
C ALA A 208 -3.60 22.14 16.13
N TRP A 209 -4.31 21.51 17.06
CA TRP A 209 -4.60 20.09 16.97
C TRP A 209 -5.37 19.78 15.68
N THR A 210 -5.00 18.67 15.04
CA THR A 210 -5.70 18.13 13.87
C THR A 210 -6.91 17.30 14.34
N PRO A 211 -7.82 16.91 13.43
CA PRO A 211 -9.01 16.14 13.82
C PRO A 211 -8.67 14.87 14.60
N VAL A 212 -7.66 14.11 14.16
CA VAL A 212 -7.24 12.88 14.84
C VAL A 212 -6.66 13.14 16.25
N MET A 213 -5.99 14.27 16.46
CA MET A 213 -5.56 14.70 17.81
C MET A 213 -6.75 15.07 18.69
N HIS A 214 -7.78 15.71 18.12
CA HIS A 214 -9.03 15.99 18.81
C HIS A 214 -9.80 14.72 19.19
N ALA A 215 -9.82 13.71 18.31
CA ALA A 215 -10.47 12.42 18.57
C ALA A 215 -9.87 11.69 19.78
N LEU A 216 -8.55 11.74 19.98
CA LEU A 216 -7.88 11.19 21.16
C LEU A 216 -7.95 12.10 22.40
N GLY A 217 -8.16 13.40 22.19
CA GLY A 217 -8.27 14.38 23.26
C GLY A 217 -7.03 14.42 24.15
N LYS A 218 -7.22 14.47 25.46
CA LYS A 218 -6.12 14.58 26.45
C LYS A 218 -5.16 13.38 26.43
N ARG A 219 -5.56 12.25 25.86
CA ARG A 219 -4.76 11.01 25.82
C ARG A 219 -3.69 11.03 24.74
N VAL A 220 -3.78 11.97 23.79
CA VAL A 220 -2.80 12.14 22.70
C VAL A 220 -1.39 12.49 23.20
N VAL A 221 -1.25 12.92 24.46
CA VAL A 221 0.03 13.28 25.09
C VAL A 221 0.52 12.24 26.11
N GLY A 222 -0.16 11.10 26.21
CA GLY A 222 0.25 10.01 27.09
C GLY A 222 1.57 9.41 26.60
N THR A 223 2.53 9.21 27.51
CA THR A 223 3.92 8.91 27.15
C THR A 223 4.10 7.52 26.53
N GLY A 224 3.15 6.60 26.76
CA GLY A 224 3.14 5.28 26.16
C GLY A 224 2.72 5.26 24.69
N PHE A 225 2.20 6.37 24.15
CA PHE A 225 1.74 6.46 22.75
C PHE A 225 2.90 6.68 21.78
N ALA A 226 3.59 5.59 21.43
CA ALA A 226 4.87 5.62 20.73
C ALA A 226 4.95 4.59 19.59
N GLN A 227 5.83 4.87 18.65
CA GLN A 227 6.24 3.96 17.59
C GLN A 227 7.76 3.77 17.60
N TRP A 228 8.24 2.61 17.15
CA TRP A 228 9.66 2.39 16.94
C TRP A 228 9.97 1.52 15.74
N VAL A 229 11.18 1.71 15.24
CA VAL A 229 11.80 0.89 14.19
C VAL A 229 13.17 0.45 14.66
N VAL A 230 13.60 -0.71 14.19
CA VAL A 230 14.93 -1.24 14.46
C VAL A 230 15.69 -1.41 13.15
N LEU A 231 16.90 -0.84 13.09
CA LEU A 231 17.78 -0.88 11.94
C LEU A 231 19.06 -1.65 12.26
N GLY A 232 19.71 -2.20 11.24
CA GLY A 232 21.14 -2.55 11.32
C GLY A 232 21.99 -1.28 11.49
N ALA A 233 22.85 -1.22 12.50
CA ALA A 233 23.80 -0.13 12.65
C ALA A 233 25.11 -0.50 11.93
N PRO A 234 25.71 0.40 11.12
CA PRO A 234 27.02 0.12 10.53
C PRO A 234 28.07 -0.13 11.63
N ALA A 235 29.00 -1.03 11.36
CA ALA A 235 30.16 -1.25 12.22
C ALA A 235 30.91 0.09 12.40
N GLY A 236 31.18 0.46 13.66
CA GLY A 236 31.84 1.71 13.98
C GLY A 236 31.01 2.99 13.78
N LEU A 237 29.66 2.93 13.74
CA LEU A 237 28.76 4.09 13.61
C LEU A 237 29.21 5.29 14.45
N GLY A 238 29.62 5.08 15.71
CA GLY A 238 30.13 6.12 16.59
C GLY A 238 29.02 6.97 17.20
N LEU A 239 29.13 7.29 18.50
CA LEU A 239 28.09 8.04 19.21
C LEU A 239 27.99 9.48 18.72
N GLU A 240 29.13 10.08 18.39
CA GLU A 240 29.24 11.45 17.90
C GLU A 240 28.59 11.61 16.53
N VAL A 241 28.79 10.65 15.63
CA VAL A 241 28.18 10.64 14.29
C VAL A 241 26.66 10.51 14.40
N LEU A 242 26.17 9.56 15.21
CA LEU A 242 24.73 9.37 15.43
C LEU A 242 24.09 10.62 16.04
N THR A 243 24.77 11.25 17.01
CA THR A 243 24.29 12.48 17.66
C THR A 243 24.21 13.64 16.66
N ALA A 244 25.25 13.84 15.85
CA ALA A 244 25.27 14.90 14.85
C ALA A 244 24.26 14.64 13.72
N GLY A 245 24.14 13.39 13.25
CA GLY A 245 23.14 13.00 12.26
C GLY A 245 21.72 13.21 12.75
N LEU A 246 21.42 12.80 14.00
CA LEU A 246 20.12 13.03 14.62
C LEU A 246 19.82 14.52 14.78
N ALA A 247 20.80 15.36 15.14
CA ALA A 247 20.61 16.81 15.24
C ALA A 247 20.14 17.42 13.91
N VAL A 248 20.73 17.01 12.78
CA VAL A 248 20.33 17.47 11.44
C VAL A 248 18.90 17.04 11.10
N VAL A 249 18.53 15.80 11.42
CA VAL A 249 17.16 15.29 11.21
C VAL A 249 16.16 16.05 12.08
N LEU A 250 16.49 16.25 13.36
CA LEU A 250 15.67 17.04 14.28
C LEU A 250 15.45 18.43 13.75
N ASP A 251 16.47 19.10 13.21
CA ASP A 251 16.40 20.47 12.69
C ASP A 251 15.70 20.59 11.33
N THR A 252 15.74 19.54 10.52
CA THR A 252 15.06 19.48 9.22
C THR A 252 13.56 19.22 9.37
N HIS A 253 13.16 18.37 10.33
CA HIS A 253 11.79 17.93 10.52
C HIS A 253 11.15 18.56 11.74
N ASP A 254 10.47 19.68 11.51
CA ASP A 254 9.90 20.57 12.53
C ASP A 254 9.14 19.88 13.66
N MET A 255 8.26 18.93 13.31
CA MET A 255 7.40 18.26 14.29
C MET A 255 8.18 17.45 15.34
N LEU A 256 9.40 16.99 15.05
CA LEU A 256 10.20 16.29 16.05
C LEU A 256 10.58 17.19 17.24
N ARG A 257 10.56 18.51 17.05
CA ARG A 257 10.82 19.55 18.07
C ARG A 257 9.53 20.15 18.64
N ALA A 258 8.37 19.57 18.34
CA ALA A 258 7.09 20.02 18.87
C ALA A 258 6.99 19.71 20.37
N ARG A 259 6.28 20.54 21.13
CA ARG A 259 5.85 20.18 22.49
C ARG A 259 4.36 20.40 22.64
N ALA A 260 3.69 19.51 23.37
CA ALA A 260 2.30 19.69 23.73
C ALA A 260 2.15 20.80 24.78
N VAL A 261 1.10 21.61 24.66
CA VAL A 261 0.78 22.64 25.66
C VAL A 261 -0.22 22.07 26.67
N PRO A 262 0.15 21.92 27.95
CA PRO A 262 -0.75 21.37 28.95
C PRO A 262 -2.09 22.13 29.01
N GLY A 263 -3.19 21.40 28.90
CA GLY A 263 -4.54 21.94 29.01
C GLY A 263 -5.04 22.73 27.80
N ALA A 264 -4.30 22.78 26.69
CA ALA A 264 -4.71 23.45 25.45
C ALA A 264 -4.60 22.47 24.26
N PRO A 265 -5.57 22.49 23.32
CA PRO A 265 -5.54 21.63 22.12
C PRO A 265 -4.59 22.20 21.07
N LYS A 266 -3.32 22.37 21.44
CA LYS A 266 -2.27 22.88 20.55
C LYS A 266 -0.89 22.36 20.92
N LEU A 267 -0.01 22.38 19.93
CA LEU A 267 1.42 22.13 20.07
C LEU A 267 2.19 23.43 19.81
N VAL A 268 3.46 23.46 20.22
CA VAL A 268 4.39 24.53 19.86
C VAL A 268 5.68 23.91 19.34
N VAL A 269 6.00 24.19 18.08
CA VAL A 269 7.26 23.80 17.45
C VAL A 269 8.36 24.80 17.82
N GLY A 270 9.51 24.28 18.26
CA GLY A 270 10.71 25.06 18.53
C GLY A 270 11.55 25.39 17.29
N VAL A 271 12.36 26.45 17.39
CA VAL A 271 13.37 26.78 16.37
C VAL A 271 14.42 25.66 16.23
N PRO A 272 15.12 25.54 15.10
CA PRO A 272 16.28 24.65 14.99
C PRO A 272 17.27 24.83 16.15
N GLY A 273 17.81 23.74 16.66
CA GLY A 273 18.67 23.69 17.84
C GLY A 273 17.96 23.84 19.19
N SER A 274 16.62 23.91 19.22
CA SER A 274 15.87 24.00 20.50
C SER A 274 15.83 22.69 21.29
N VAL A 275 16.20 21.57 20.68
CA VAL A 275 16.25 20.24 21.29
C VAL A 275 17.69 19.74 21.24
N ASP A 276 18.23 19.32 22.39
CA ASP A 276 19.57 18.78 22.48
C ASP A 276 19.60 17.31 22.03
N ALA A 277 20.13 17.06 20.83
CA ALA A 277 20.26 15.71 20.29
C ALA A 277 21.10 14.78 21.19
N ALA A 278 22.10 15.31 21.89
CA ALA A 278 22.96 14.50 22.76
C ALA A 278 22.19 13.90 23.94
N ALA A 279 21.11 14.56 24.38
CA ALA A 279 20.22 14.06 25.43
C ALA A 279 19.26 12.96 24.93
N LEU A 280 19.11 12.80 23.61
CA LEU A 280 18.21 11.82 22.99
C LEU A 280 18.93 10.56 22.50
N VAL A 281 20.26 10.60 22.41
CA VAL A 281 21.07 9.46 21.98
C VAL A 281 21.66 8.74 23.19
N SER A 282 21.54 7.42 23.20
CA SER A 282 22.19 6.56 24.20
C SER A 282 22.84 5.36 23.53
N ARG A 283 23.84 4.79 24.21
CA ARG A 283 24.55 3.58 23.79
C ARG A 283 24.40 2.51 24.88
N VAL A 284 24.09 1.29 24.47
CA VAL A 284 24.09 0.10 25.32
C VAL A 284 24.94 -0.96 24.65
N GLU A 285 25.70 -1.73 25.43
CA GLU A 285 26.45 -2.87 24.90
C GLU A 285 25.48 -3.97 24.47
N ALA A 286 25.75 -4.62 23.34
CA ALA A 286 24.98 -5.77 22.89
C ALA A 286 25.08 -6.89 23.94
N GLY A 287 23.94 -7.25 24.51
CA GLY A 287 23.81 -8.32 25.50
C GLY A 287 22.68 -9.27 25.13
N PRO A 288 22.27 -10.17 26.04
CA PRO A 288 21.13 -11.05 25.81
C PRO A 288 19.78 -10.30 25.82
N ALA A 289 19.78 -9.00 26.12
CA ALA A 289 18.58 -8.18 26.16
C ALA A 289 17.93 -8.10 24.77
N ASP A 290 16.61 -8.29 24.75
CA ASP A 290 15.82 -8.16 23.54
C ASP A 290 15.75 -6.69 23.09
N VAL A 291 15.94 -6.43 21.79
CA VAL A 291 15.81 -5.08 21.20
C VAL A 291 14.43 -4.48 21.47
N GLU A 292 13.42 -5.33 21.62
CA GLU A 292 12.07 -4.93 22.00
C GLU A 292 12.01 -4.37 23.43
N GLN A 293 12.77 -4.96 24.37
CA GLN A 293 12.89 -4.42 25.72
C GLN A 293 13.59 -3.07 25.70
N VAL A 294 14.67 -2.94 24.91
CA VAL A 294 15.39 -1.67 24.73
C VAL A 294 14.46 -0.57 24.20
N ALA A 295 13.60 -0.89 23.23
CA ALA A 295 12.60 0.03 22.72
C ALA A 295 11.62 0.47 23.81
N ARG A 296 11.05 -0.48 24.57
CA ARG A 296 10.11 -0.15 25.66
C ARG A 296 10.74 0.69 26.76
N GLU A 297 12.00 0.43 27.12
CA GLU A 297 12.73 1.28 28.07
C GLU A 297 12.94 2.69 27.52
N ALA A 298 13.19 2.84 26.21
CA ALA A 298 13.28 4.14 25.56
C ALA A 298 11.95 4.89 25.50
N VAL A 299 10.81 4.21 25.31
CA VAL A 299 9.47 4.81 25.39
C VAL A 299 9.26 5.52 26.73
N THR A 300 9.74 4.95 27.84
CA THR A 300 9.58 5.57 29.18
C THR A 300 10.31 6.91 29.34
N ARG A 301 11.23 7.25 28.41
CA ARG A 301 11.97 8.51 28.41
C ARG A 301 11.35 9.57 27.49
N LEU A 302 10.27 9.25 26.79
CA LEU A 302 9.51 10.23 26.02
C LEU A 302 8.74 11.16 26.97
N ASP A 303 8.70 12.44 26.62
CA ASP A 303 7.91 13.46 27.28
C ASP A 303 7.48 14.52 26.25
N PRO A 304 6.31 14.32 25.61
CA PRO A 304 5.79 15.26 24.61
C PRO A 304 5.52 16.65 25.18
N SER A 305 5.28 16.78 26.48
CA SER A 305 5.05 18.09 27.12
C SER A 305 6.37 18.87 27.26
N ALA A 306 7.48 18.18 27.48
CA ALA A 306 8.82 18.74 27.47
C ALA A 306 9.44 18.86 26.06
N GLY A 307 8.80 18.29 25.03
CA GLY A 307 9.31 18.24 23.66
C GLY A 307 10.33 17.12 23.41
N VAL A 308 10.39 16.13 24.29
CA VAL A 308 11.22 14.92 24.14
C VAL A 308 10.40 13.87 23.39
N ASN A 309 10.35 14.01 22.07
CA ASN A 309 9.54 13.13 21.23
C ASN A 309 10.31 11.98 20.58
N VAL A 310 11.64 11.97 20.65
CA VAL A 310 12.49 10.98 19.97
C VAL A 310 13.54 10.43 20.92
N GLN A 311 13.86 9.15 20.78
CA GLN A 311 14.99 8.48 21.42
C GLN A 311 15.72 7.61 20.40
N ALA A 312 17.04 7.71 20.35
CA ALA A 312 17.88 6.85 19.54
C ALA A 312 18.79 6.02 20.45
N VAL A 313 18.66 4.70 20.41
CA VAL A 313 19.47 3.78 21.22
C VAL A 313 20.34 2.94 20.30
N TRP A 314 21.65 3.16 20.36
CA TRP A 314 22.63 2.33 19.67
C TRP A 314 22.97 1.11 20.55
N VAL A 315 22.52 -0.06 20.10
CA VAL A 315 22.90 -1.36 20.65
C VAL A 315 24.18 -1.79 19.96
N ASP A 316 25.29 -1.57 20.64
CA ASP A 316 26.63 -1.68 20.09
C ASP A 316 27.20 -3.10 20.23
N ALA A 317 27.43 -3.76 19.08
CA ALA A 317 28.05 -5.09 19.00
C ALA A 317 29.58 -5.05 19.01
N GLY A 318 30.18 -3.86 19.08
CA GLY A 318 31.62 -3.65 19.00
C GLY A 318 32.04 -2.98 17.69
N PRO A 319 33.33 -2.64 17.55
CA PRO A 319 33.82 -1.83 16.43
C PRO A 319 33.80 -2.57 15.08
N ASP A 320 33.92 -3.89 15.11
CA ASP A 320 34.07 -4.73 13.91
C ASP A 320 32.76 -5.45 13.51
N GLU A 321 31.73 -5.39 14.36
CA GLU A 321 30.45 -6.05 14.13
C GLU A 321 29.31 -5.04 13.94
N ALA A 322 28.35 -5.39 13.08
CA ALA A 322 27.17 -4.57 12.88
C ALA A 322 26.26 -4.65 14.11
N GLY A 323 26.01 -3.51 14.74
CA GLY A 323 25.08 -3.39 15.86
C GLY A 323 23.63 -3.24 15.40
N ARG A 324 22.78 -2.76 16.32
CA ARG A 324 21.39 -2.38 16.04
C ARG A 324 21.14 -0.95 16.48
N LEU A 325 20.30 -0.24 15.74
CA LEU A 325 19.82 1.08 16.12
C LEU A 325 18.32 1.01 16.35
N VAL A 326 17.89 1.30 17.57
CA VAL A 326 16.47 1.40 17.94
C VAL A 326 16.09 2.88 17.93
N LEU A 327 15.19 3.26 17.03
CA LEU A 327 14.64 4.61 16.96
C LEU A 327 13.22 4.57 17.46
N VAL A 328 12.94 5.32 18.52
CA VAL A 328 11.62 5.47 19.12
C VAL A 328 11.16 6.90 18.92
N ALA A 329 9.92 7.08 18.49
CA ALA A 329 9.29 8.38 18.37
C ALA A 329 7.87 8.36 18.94
N HIS A 330 7.48 9.45 19.58
CA HIS A 330 6.12 9.63 20.08
C HIS A 330 5.15 9.79 18.90
N HIS A 331 4.04 9.06 18.92
CA HIS A 331 3.12 8.98 17.77
C HIS A 331 2.41 10.32 17.48
N LEU A 332 2.39 11.26 18.44
CA LEU A 332 1.97 12.66 18.22
C LEU A 332 2.74 13.37 17.10
N VAL A 333 4.00 13.01 16.84
CA VAL A 333 4.89 13.72 15.90
C VAL A 333 5.31 12.89 14.70
N VAL A 334 4.89 11.62 14.63
CA VAL A 334 5.18 10.71 13.53
C VAL A 334 3.98 9.82 13.21
N ASP A 335 3.95 9.30 12.00
CA ASP A 335 3.08 8.21 11.58
C ASP A 335 3.87 7.17 10.77
N GLY A 336 3.18 6.12 10.31
CA GLY A 336 3.81 5.05 9.54
C GLY A 336 4.52 5.52 8.27
N VAL A 337 4.04 6.59 7.62
CA VAL A 337 4.66 7.17 6.43
C VAL A 337 5.90 8.00 6.79
N SER A 338 5.88 8.69 7.94
CA SER A 338 6.99 9.51 8.42
C SER A 338 8.30 8.73 8.52
N TRP A 339 8.26 7.45 8.90
CA TRP A 339 9.45 6.58 8.93
C TRP A 339 10.12 6.40 7.56
N ARG A 340 9.35 6.44 6.46
CA ARG A 340 9.89 6.37 5.09
C ARG A 340 10.67 7.63 4.71
N VAL A 341 10.46 8.74 5.42
CA VAL A 341 11.21 10.00 5.28
C VAL A 341 12.40 10.04 6.25
N LEU A 342 12.16 9.70 7.53
CA LEU A 342 13.15 9.83 8.59
C LEU A 342 14.35 8.88 8.43
N LEU A 343 14.12 7.64 7.99
CA LEU A 343 15.19 6.64 7.94
C LEU A 343 16.25 6.95 6.87
N PRO A 344 15.88 7.27 5.60
CA PRO A 344 16.86 7.71 4.61
C PRO A 344 17.60 8.98 5.02
N ASP A 345 16.91 9.94 5.63
CA ASP A 345 17.49 11.20 6.07
C ASP A 345 18.52 11.01 7.19
N LEU A 346 18.21 10.17 8.19
CA LEU A 346 19.16 9.85 9.26
C LEU A 346 20.39 9.14 8.71
N ARG A 347 20.20 8.20 7.79
CA ARG A 347 21.30 7.53 7.10
C ARG A 347 22.19 8.54 6.37
N ALA A 348 21.60 9.37 5.52
CA ALA A 348 22.32 10.35 4.72
C ALA A 348 23.10 11.34 5.60
N ALA A 349 22.49 11.79 6.70
CA ALA A 349 23.13 12.68 7.65
C ALA A 349 24.32 12.01 8.36
N CYS A 350 24.14 10.80 8.89
CA CYS A 350 25.20 10.05 9.54
C CYS A 350 26.37 9.73 8.58
N GLU A 351 26.08 9.29 7.34
CA GLU A 351 27.10 9.01 6.33
C GLU A 351 27.89 10.29 5.96
N ALA A 352 27.21 11.42 5.80
CA ALA A 352 27.88 12.70 5.56
C ALA A 352 28.81 13.10 6.71
N VAL A 353 28.34 13.01 7.97
CA VAL A 353 29.16 13.33 9.14
C VAL A 353 30.37 12.39 9.25
N ALA A 354 30.16 11.08 9.05
CA ALA A 354 31.24 10.09 9.12
C ALA A 354 32.35 10.35 8.08
N GLU A 355 31.98 10.88 6.92
CA GLU A 355 32.90 11.28 5.86
C GLU A 355 33.48 12.69 6.03
N GLY A 356 33.14 13.40 7.12
CA GLY A 356 33.58 14.78 7.37
C GLY A 356 32.96 15.81 6.43
N ARG A 357 31.83 15.49 5.79
CA ARG A 357 31.04 16.39 4.95
C ARG A 357 29.95 17.05 5.77
N GLU A 358 29.55 18.26 5.38
CA GLU A 358 28.37 18.92 5.94
C GLU A 358 27.10 18.18 5.46
N PRO A 359 26.25 17.68 6.38
CA PRO A 359 24.98 17.07 6.00
C PRO A 359 24.01 18.11 5.44
N VAL A 360 23.47 17.86 4.25
CA VAL A 360 22.40 18.66 3.65
C VAL A 360 21.28 17.70 3.26
N LEU A 361 20.13 17.85 3.91
CA LEU A 361 18.94 17.06 3.61
C LEU A 361 18.03 17.80 2.63
N ASP A 362 17.22 17.04 1.90
CA ASP A 362 16.22 17.59 0.99
C ASP A 362 15.19 18.42 1.77
N PRO A 363 14.78 19.59 1.25
CA PRO A 363 13.85 20.48 1.93
C PRO A 363 12.48 19.83 2.10
N VAL A 364 11.78 20.25 3.16
CA VAL A 364 10.37 19.92 3.40
C VAL A 364 9.52 20.91 2.60
N GLY A 365 8.57 20.42 1.80
CA GLY A 365 7.72 21.25 0.94
C GLY A 365 6.75 22.11 1.74
N THR A 366 5.80 21.49 2.45
CA THR A 366 4.85 22.19 3.33
C THR A 366 5.03 21.75 4.77
N SER A 367 5.16 22.70 5.70
CA SER A 367 5.27 22.38 7.12
C SER A 367 3.95 21.82 7.67
N PHE A 368 4.05 20.95 8.67
CA PHE A 368 2.86 20.43 9.37
C PHE A 368 2.02 21.57 9.96
N ARG A 369 2.69 22.64 10.41
CA ARG A 369 2.06 23.84 10.95
C ARG A 369 1.16 24.53 9.91
N ARG A 370 1.68 24.77 8.70
CA ARG A 370 0.89 25.36 7.61
C ARG A 370 -0.27 24.44 7.24
N TRP A 371 -0.03 23.14 7.14
CA TRP A 371 -1.06 22.17 6.86
C TRP A 371 -2.19 22.18 7.90
N SER A 372 -1.90 22.18 9.21
CA SER A 372 -2.95 22.18 10.24
C SER A 372 -3.77 23.47 10.26
N HIS A 373 -3.17 24.60 9.90
CA HIS A 373 -3.91 25.85 9.69
C HIS A 373 -4.84 25.77 8.49
N LEU A 374 -4.40 25.20 7.37
CA LEU A 374 -5.25 25.00 6.20
C LEU A 374 -6.44 24.08 6.51
N LEU A 375 -6.26 23.04 7.34
CA LEU A 375 -7.38 22.23 7.82
C LEU A 375 -8.39 23.06 8.62
N SER A 376 -7.89 23.93 9.51
CA SER A 376 -8.72 24.82 10.33
C SER A 376 -9.50 25.83 9.49
N GLU A 377 -8.87 26.36 8.43
CA GLU A 377 -9.52 27.26 7.46
C GLU A 377 -10.59 26.52 6.64
N GLN A 378 -10.29 25.30 6.16
CA GLN A 378 -11.25 24.49 5.42
C GLN A 378 -12.47 24.10 6.25
N ALA A 379 -12.28 23.78 7.54
CA ALA A 379 -13.35 23.34 8.43
C ALA A 379 -14.53 24.33 8.53
N VAL A 380 -14.28 25.62 8.31
CA VAL A 380 -15.29 26.69 8.36
C VAL A 380 -15.64 27.28 6.98
N SER A 381 -15.09 26.71 5.90
CA SER A 381 -15.41 27.13 4.54
C SER A 381 -16.86 26.78 4.16
N GLU A 382 -17.48 27.59 3.30
CA GLU A 382 -18.86 27.36 2.85
C GLU A 382 -19.01 26.00 2.16
N ASP A 383 -18.03 25.62 1.34
CA ASP A 383 -18.02 24.33 0.63
C ASP A 383 -18.03 23.15 1.60
N ARG A 384 -17.23 23.19 2.68
CA ARG A 384 -17.23 22.12 3.69
C ARG A 384 -18.49 22.11 4.52
N VAL A 385 -18.98 23.27 4.96
CA VAL A 385 -20.22 23.35 5.74
C VAL A 385 -21.41 22.79 4.95
N ALA A 386 -21.42 22.97 3.62
CA ALA A 386 -22.45 22.42 2.74
C ALA A 386 -22.47 20.88 2.69
N GLU A 387 -21.38 20.18 3.06
CA GLU A 387 -21.33 18.72 3.10
C GLU A 387 -22.09 18.12 4.31
N LEU A 388 -22.41 18.92 5.33
CA LEU A 388 -22.99 18.43 6.59
C LEU A 388 -24.23 17.56 6.39
N GLU A 389 -25.17 18.00 5.55
CA GLU A 389 -26.43 17.28 5.29
C GLU A 389 -26.15 15.91 4.65
N ALA A 390 -25.21 15.86 3.70
CA ALA A 390 -24.81 14.63 3.04
C ALA A 390 -24.11 13.65 4.01
N TRP A 391 -23.26 14.16 4.90
CA TRP A 391 -22.65 13.34 5.95
C TRP A 391 -23.69 12.78 6.93
N GLN A 392 -24.66 13.58 7.37
CA GLN A 392 -25.75 13.09 8.25
C GLN A 392 -26.59 12.01 7.55
N ALA A 393 -26.90 12.19 6.26
CA ALA A 393 -27.62 11.19 5.48
C ALA A 393 -26.84 9.87 5.35
N LEU A 394 -25.52 9.93 5.14
CA LEU A 394 -24.65 8.75 5.07
C LEU A 394 -24.58 8.00 6.41
N LEU A 395 -24.44 8.71 7.52
CA LEU A 395 -24.41 8.11 8.86
C LEU A 395 -25.74 7.39 9.18
N GLY A 396 -26.86 7.95 8.73
CA GLY A 396 -28.18 7.31 8.81
C GLY A 396 -28.62 7.04 10.25
N GLU A 397 -29.19 5.86 10.48
CA GLU A 397 -29.72 5.43 11.78
C GLU A 397 -28.73 4.54 12.55
N PRO A 398 -28.82 4.47 13.89
CA PRO A 398 -27.98 3.59 14.70
C PRO A 398 -28.13 2.11 14.34
N GLU A 399 -26.99 1.42 14.25
CA GLU A 399 -26.97 -0.02 14.01
C GLU A 399 -27.07 -0.82 15.32
N PRO A 400 -27.64 -2.04 15.30
CA PRO A 400 -27.56 -2.95 16.43
C PRO A 400 -26.10 -3.21 16.85
N PRO A 401 -25.79 -3.29 18.16
CA PRO A 401 -24.45 -3.59 18.63
C PRO A 401 -23.88 -4.88 18.03
N LEU A 402 -22.61 -4.87 17.61
CA LEU A 402 -21.89 -6.07 17.16
C LEU A 402 -21.73 -7.11 18.28
N GLY A 403 -21.56 -6.62 19.51
CA GLY A 403 -21.43 -7.45 20.72
C GLY A 403 -22.66 -7.37 21.62
N GLY A 404 -22.52 -7.86 22.85
CA GLY A 404 -23.61 -7.86 23.84
C GLY A 404 -24.03 -6.46 24.35
N ARG A 405 -23.25 -5.41 24.07
CA ARG A 405 -23.48 -4.02 24.46
C ARG A 405 -22.65 -3.05 23.59
N ALA A 406 -22.94 -1.75 23.70
CA ALA A 406 -22.05 -0.70 23.19
C ALA A 406 -20.71 -0.67 23.96
N LEU A 407 -19.67 -0.11 23.34
CA LEU A 407 -18.38 0.16 23.97
C LEU A 407 -18.52 1.07 25.19
N ASP A 408 -17.72 0.79 26.21
CA ASP A 408 -17.61 1.60 27.41
C ASP A 408 -16.13 2.01 27.56
N PRO A 409 -15.80 3.30 27.35
CA PRO A 409 -14.41 3.77 27.29
C PRO A 409 -13.66 3.66 28.63
N ASP A 410 -14.35 3.40 29.75
CA ASP A 410 -13.73 3.23 31.06
C ASP A 410 -13.26 1.78 31.30
N VAL A 411 -13.80 0.80 30.56
CA VAL A 411 -13.49 -0.64 30.74
C VAL A 411 -12.99 -1.35 29.49
N ASP A 412 -13.35 -0.85 28.31
CA ASP A 412 -12.88 -1.34 27.01
C ASP A 412 -11.69 -0.50 26.56
N THR A 413 -10.53 -0.83 27.11
CA THR A 413 -9.26 -0.12 26.91
C THR A 413 -8.22 -1.04 26.27
N ALA A 414 -7.07 -0.50 25.87
CA ALA A 414 -6.01 -1.22 25.16
C ALA A 414 -5.64 -2.61 25.73
N PRO A 415 -5.51 -2.84 27.05
CA PRO A 415 -5.21 -4.16 27.62
C PRO A 415 -6.32 -5.21 27.43
N THR A 416 -7.53 -4.78 27.09
CA THR A 416 -8.70 -5.65 26.84
C THR A 416 -8.92 -5.93 25.36
N LEU A 417 -8.16 -5.28 24.49
CA LEU A 417 -8.19 -5.50 23.05
C LEU A 417 -7.49 -6.83 22.74
N LEU A 418 -8.19 -7.69 22.02
CA LEU A 418 -7.65 -8.93 21.49
C LEU A 418 -7.41 -8.76 20.00
N HIS A 419 -6.49 -9.54 19.43
CA HIS A 419 -6.23 -9.53 17.99
C HIS A 419 -5.88 -10.92 17.47
N ARG A 420 -6.14 -11.13 16.18
CA ARG A 420 -5.86 -12.36 15.44
C ARG A 420 -5.58 -12.00 13.98
N SER A 421 -4.59 -12.67 13.39
CA SER A 421 -4.23 -12.49 11.99
C SER A 421 -4.40 -13.80 11.22
N TRP A 422 -4.74 -13.66 9.93
CA TRP A 422 -4.78 -14.73 8.95
C TRP A 422 -4.02 -14.31 7.71
N THR A 423 -3.31 -15.27 7.11
CA THR A 423 -2.64 -15.07 5.82
C THR A 423 -3.56 -15.57 4.71
N VAL A 424 -3.83 -14.71 3.72
CA VAL A 424 -4.57 -15.10 2.51
C VAL A 424 -3.72 -16.10 1.72
N PRO A 425 -4.27 -17.25 1.26
CA PRO A 425 -3.53 -18.21 0.45
C PRO A 425 -2.80 -17.52 -0.71
N ALA A 426 -1.54 -17.86 -0.94
CA ALA A 426 -0.67 -17.14 -1.88
C ALA A 426 -1.25 -17.01 -3.30
N GLU A 427 -1.96 -18.05 -3.78
CA GLU A 427 -2.64 -18.04 -5.08
C GLU A 427 -3.79 -17.03 -5.15
N GLN A 428 -4.49 -16.81 -4.03
CA GLN A 428 -5.57 -15.83 -3.91
C GLN A 428 -5.02 -14.43 -3.62
N ALA A 429 -3.93 -14.32 -2.85
CA ALA A 429 -3.33 -13.04 -2.49
C ALA A 429 -2.92 -12.25 -3.74
N ALA A 430 -2.22 -12.87 -4.70
CA ALA A 430 -1.86 -12.23 -5.96
C ALA A 430 -3.11 -11.80 -6.76
N VAL A 431 -4.15 -12.61 -6.76
CA VAL A 431 -5.41 -12.28 -7.44
C VAL A 431 -6.09 -11.07 -6.79
N VAL A 432 -6.20 -11.05 -5.46
CA VAL A 432 -6.84 -9.96 -4.70
C VAL A 432 -6.07 -8.65 -4.86
N VAL A 433 -4.73 -8.71 -4.86
CA VAL A 433 -3.87 -7.53 -4.89
C VAL A 433 -3.67 -6.98 -6.31
N GLU A 434 -3.70 -7.83 -7.33
CA GLU A 434 -3.30 -7.43 -8.70
C GLU A 434 -4.46 -7.62 -9.69
N ARG A 435 -5.03 -8.83 -9.76
CA ARG A 435 -6.00 -9.18 -10.81
C ARG A 435 -7.38 -8.54 -10.62
N ILE A 436 -7.91 -8.51 -9.39
CA ILE A 436 -9.22 -7.89 -9.12
C ILE A 436 -9.15 -6.38 -9.36
N PRO A 437 -8.18 -5.63 -8.80
CA PRO A 437 -7.99 -4.20 -9.10
C PRO A 437 -7.96 -3.88 -10.59
N ALA A 438 -7.19 -4.64 -11.37
CA ALA A 438 -7.11 -4.46 -12.82
C ALA A 438 -8.44 -4.77 -13.53
N ALA A 439 -9.11 -5.86 -13.15
CA ALA A 439 -10.36 -6.29 -13.79
C ALA A 439 -11.56 -5.37 -13.49
N PHE A 440 -11.57 -4.70 -12.33
CA PHE A 440 -12.67 -3.87 -11.86
C PHE A 440 -12.33 -2.38 -11.78
N HIS A 441 -11.13 -1.97 -12.22
CA HIS A 441 -10.65 -0.58 -12.20
C HIS A 441 -10.76 0.07 -10.81
N CYS A 442 -10.35 -0.68 -9.79
CA CYS A 442 -10.51 -0.34 -8.38
C CYS A 442 -9.17 -0.48 -7.61
N GLY A 443 -9.09 0.04 -6.40
CA GLY A 443 -7.96 -0.17 -5.50
C GLY A 443 -8.12 -1.43 -4.64
N VAL A 444 -7.00 -1.93 -4.10
CA VAL A 444 -7.00 -3.11 -3.20
C VAL A 444 -7.88 -2.89 -1.96
N HIS A 445 -7.89 -1.68 -1.41
CA HIS A 445 -8.73 -1.31 -0.27
C HIS A 445 -10.23 -1.47 -0.56
N GLU A 446 -10.69 -1.18 -1.78
CA GLU A 446 -12.10 -1.34 -2.18
C GLU A 446 -12.48 -2.83 -2.18
N VAL A 447 -11.57 -3.71 -2.64
CA VAL A 447 -11.76 -5.18 -2.64
C VAL A 447 -11.80 -5.74 -1.21
N LEU A 448 -10.85 -5.31 -0.38
CA LEU A 448 -10.76 -5.73 1.02
C LEU A 448 -12.00 -5.32 1.81
N LEU A 449 -12.46 -4.08 1.61
CA LEU A 449 -13.64 -3.54 2.27
C LEU A 449 -14.92 -4.21 1.78
N ALA A 450 -15.01 -4.58 0.49
CA ALA A 450 -16.11 -5.38 -0.04
C ALA A 450 -16.19 -6.76 0.63
N GLY A 451 -15.06 -7.45 0.76
CA GLY A 451 -14.97 -8.72 1.47
C GLY A 451 -15.34 -8.58 2.96
N LEU A 452 -14.88 -7.51 3.63
CA LEU A 452 -15.15 -7.27 5.04
C LEU A 452 -16.64 -7.00 5.29
N ALA A 453 -17.25 -6.12 4.49
CA ALA A 453 -18.67 -5.76 4.63
C ALA A 453 -19.57 -6.99 4.42
N ALA A 454 -19.28 -7.78 3.37
CA ALA A 454 -19.95 -9.05 3.14
C ALA A 454 -19.76 -10.04 4.29
N ALA A 455 -18.55 -10.16 4.83
CA ALA A 455 -18.28 -11.07 5.94
C ALA A 455 -19.03 -10.69 7.22
N VAL A 456 -19.08 -9.40 7.57
CA VAL A 456 -19.82 -8.93 8.75
C VAL A 456 -21.32 -9.16 8.59
N VAL A 457 -21.89 -8.87 7.41
CA VAL A 457 -23.32 -9.07 7.15
C VAL A 457 -23.69 -10.56 7.13
N HIS A 458 -22.85 -11.39 6.53
CA HIS A 458 -23.01 -12.84 6.54
C HIS A 458 -22.93 -13.41 7.96
N TRP A 459 -21.93 -12.98 8.74
CA TRP A 459 -21.75 -13.37 10.13
C TRP A 459 -22.93 -12.96 11.03
N ARG A 460 -23.59 -11.82 10.74
CA ARG A 460 -24.84 -11.38 11.39
C ARG A 460 -26.09 -12.16 10.95
N GLY A 461 -25.96 -13.12 10.04
CA GLY A 461 -27.06 -13.95 9.57
C GLY A 461 -27.93 -13.32 8.49
N ASN A 462 -27.37 -12.40 7.69
CA ASN A 462 -28.04 -11.78 6.52
C ASN A 462 -29.33 -11.00 6.84
N ALA A 463 -29.53 -10.57 8.08
CA ALA A 463 -30.74 -9.88 8.52
C ALA A 463 -30.82 -8.42 8.03
N ASP A 464 -29.67 -7.73 8.02
CA ASP A 464 -29.52 -6.35 7.55
C ASP A 464 -28.31 -6.26 6.62
N GLY A 465 -28.56 -5.88 5.36
CA GLY A 465 -27.54 -5.74 4.33
C GLY A 465 -26.73 -4.45 4.41
N SER A 466 -26.79 -3.68 5.50
CA SER A 466 -26.06 -2.40 5.62
C SER A 466 -25.03 -2.45 6.75
N LEU A 467 -23.87 -1.86 6.52
CA LEU A 467 -22.79 -1.74 7.49
C LEU A 467 -22.16 -0.35 7.40
N LEU A 468 -22.09 0.35 8.54
CA LEU A 468 -21.33 1.57 8.70
C LEU A 468 -19.91 1.26 9.18
N VAL A 469 -18.92 1.64 8.37
CA VAL A 469 -17.50 1.40 8.63
C VAL A 469 -16.76 2.73 8.69
N GLU A 470 -15.89 2.91 9.68
CA GLU A 470 -14.90 3.99 9.67
C GLU A 470 -13.70 3.53 8.83
N VAL A 471 -13.43 4.24 7.73
CA VAL A 471 -12.27 3.96 6.87
C VAL A 471 -11.15 4.91 7.27
N GLU A 472 -10.06 4.33 7.77
CA GLU A 472 -8.83 5.04 8.12
C GLU A 472 -7.89 5.08 6.90
N GLY A 473 -7.31 6.25 6.66
CA GLY A 473 -6.28 6.48 5.66
C GLY A 473 -5.07 7.22 6.24
N HIS A 474 -4.02 7.36 5.43
CA HIS A 474 -2.80 8.03 5.86
C HIS A 474 -2.93 9.57 5.98
N GLY A 475 -4.05 10.15 5.52
CA GLY A 475 -4.43 11.56 5.61
C GLY A 475 -3.46 12.58 5.01
N ARG A 476 -2.67 12.14 4.04
CA ARG A 476 -1.90 13.02 3.14
C ARG A 476 -2.63 13.18 1.81
N GLU A 477 -3.95 13.29 1.88
CA GLU A 477 -4.77 13.50 0.71
C GLU A 477 -4.36 14.81 0.02
N PRO A 478 -4.43 14.90 -1.31
CA PRO A 478 -3.92 16.05 -2.03
C PRO A 478 -4.74 17.31 -1.74
N VAL A 479 -4.17 18.24 -0.98
CA VAL A 479 -4.69 19.60 -0.83
C VAL A 479 -4.00 20.52 -1.83
N GLU A 480 -4.75 21.38 -2.50
CA GLU A 480 -4.19 22.29 -3.52
C GLU A 480 -3.08 23.16 -2.93
N GLY A 481 -1.94 23.23 -3.62
CA GLY A 481 -0.79 24.03 -3.18
C GLY A 481 -0.07 23.51 -1.93
N VAL A 482 -0.33 22.26 -1.52
CA VAL A 482 0.31 21.60 -0.38
C VAL A 482 1.13 20.42 -0.87
N ASP A 483 2.36 20.32 -0.37
CA ASP A 483 3.23 19.16 -0.57
C ASP A 483 3.60 18.52 0.77
N LEU A 484 2.96 17.40 1.09
CA LEU A 484 3.21 16.63 2.30
C LEU A 484 4.17 15.46 2.12
N SER A 485 4.77 15.31 0.92
CA SER A 485 5.55 14.12 0.55
C SER A 485 6.78 13.89 1.43
N ARG A 486 7.33 14.96 2.02
CA ARG A 486 8.46 14.91 2.98
C ARG A 486 8.10 15.43 4.37
N THR A 487 6.84 15.76 4.62
CA THR A 487 6.44 16.33 5.90
C THR A 487 6.25 15.24 6.93
N VAL A 488 7.02 15.34 8.01
CA VAL A 488 6.93 14.46 9.18
C VAL A 488 5.90 15.02 10.15
N GLY A 489 5.06 14.13 10.68
CA GLY A 489 3.94 14.47 11.54
C GLY A 489 2.92 13.33 11.60
N TRP A 490 1.85 13.53 12.36
CA TRP A 490 0.75 12.56 12.43
C TRP A 490 -0.43 13.04 11.57
N PHE A 491 -0.61 12.39 10.43
CA PHE A 491 -1.56 12.81 9.40
C PHE A 491 -2.83 11.98 9.33
N THR A 492 -2.94 10.88 10.07
CA THR A 492 -4.08 9.94 9.99
C THR A 492 -5.41 10.66 9.86
N SER A 493 -6.19 10.24 8.87
CA SER A 493 -7.54 10.73 8.60
C SER A 493 -8.52 9.59 8.62
N SER A 494 -9.74 9.85 9.06
CA SER A 494 -10.82 8.86 9.04
C SER A 494 -12.10 9.46 8.46
N HIS A 495 -12.91 8.63 7.82
CA HIS A 495 -14.26 9.01 7.43
C HIS A 495 -15.18 7.79 7.43
N PRO A 496 -16.48 7.97 7.71
CA PRO A 496 -17.44 6.89 7.65
C PRO A 496 -17.81 6.57 6.19
N VAL A 497 -18.05 5.29 5.92
CA VAL A 497 -18.66 4.80 4.69
C VAL A 497 -19.79 3.86 5.07
N ARG A 498 -20.99 4.10 4.52
CA ARG A 498 -22.11 3.18 4.65
C ARG A 498 -22.13 2.26 3.43
N LEU A 499 -22.06 0.95 3.68
CA LEU A 499 -21.99 -0.08 2.67
C LEU A 499 -23.24 -0.94 2.70
N GLU A 500 -24.00 -0.90 1.63
CA GLU A 500 -25.08 -1.82 1.33
C GLU A 500 -24.55 -2.99 0.51
N VAL A 501 -24.72 -4.20 1.04
CA VAL A 501 -24.34 -5.47 0.41
C VAL A 501 -25.59 -6.34 0.22
N PRO A 502 -25.68 -7.09 -0.89
CA PRO A 502 -26.85 -7.92 -1.18
C PRO A 502 -26.84 -9.19 -0.31
N ALA A 503 -27.37 -9.09 0.91
CA ALA A 503 -27.35 -10.14 1.93
C ALA A 503 -27.84 -11.52 1.43
N GLY A 504 -28.81 -11.55 0.50
CA GLY A 504 -29.33 -12.79 -0.09
C GLY A 504 -28.45 -13.46 -1.15
N GLN A 505 -27.31 -12.88 -1.50
CA GLN A 505 -26.40 -13.37 -2.55
C GLN A 505 -24.97 -13.63 -2.03
N LEU A 506 -24.75 -13.49 -0.72
CA LEU A 506 -23.40 -13.60 -0.15
C LEU A 506 -22.84 -15.03 -0.22
N ASP A 507 -23.68 -16.07 -0.16
CA ASP A 507 -23.25 -17.45 -0.36
C ASP A 507 -22.78 -17.70 -1.81
N ASP A 508 -23.41 -17.06 -2.80
CA ASP A 508 -22.96 -17.10 -4.20
C ASP A 508 -21.64 -16.35 -4.38
N ALA A 509 -21.50 -15.17 -3.78
CA ALA A 509 -20.26 -14.38 -3.81
C ALA A 509 -19.09 -15.15 -3.18
N MET A 510 -19.32 -15.77 -2.02
CA MET A 510 -18.33 -16.60 -1.31
C MET A 510 -17.93 -17.85 -2.12
N ALA A 511 -18.83 -18.37 -2.95
CA ALA A 511 -18.55 -19.49 -3.85
C ALA A 511 -17.92 -19.07 -5.20
N GLY A 512 -17.63 -17.78 -5.41
CA GLY A 512 -17.07 -17.23 -6.65
C GLY A 512 -18.07 -17.05 -7.80
N GLY A 513 -19.37 -17.04 -7.49
CA GLY A 513 -20.44 -16.80 -8.45
C GLY A 513 -20.55 -15.33 -8.91
N PRO A 514 -21.50 -15.01 -9.80
CA PRO A 514 -21.69 -13.66 -10.34
C PRO A 514 -21.94 -12.56 -9.30
N ALA A 515 -22.45 -12.93 -8.11
CA ALA A 515 -22.64 -11.97 -7.02
C ALA A 515 -21.32 -11.38 -6.51
N ALA A 516 -20.19 -12.08 -6.65
CA ALA A 516 -18.87 -11.57 -6.28
C ALA A 516 -18.50 -10.32 -7.08
N GLY A 517 -18.66 -10.36 -8.40
CA GLY A 517 -18.40 -9.19 -9.25
C GLY A 517 -19.37 -8.04 -8.98
N SER A 518 -20.64 -8.36 -8.73
CA SER A 518 -21.67 -7.36 -8.37
C SER A 518 -21.34 -6.68 -7.03
N LEU A 519 -20.86 -7.43 -6.04
CA LEU A 519 -20.45 -6.94 -4.74
C LEU A 519 -19.27 -5.93 -4.85
N VAL A 520 -18.23 -6.29 -5.61
CA VAL A 520 -17.07 -5.39 -5.81
C VAL A 520 -17.50 -4.08 -6.49
N LYS A 521 -18.30 -4.16 -7.56
CA LYS A 521 -18.83 -2.97 -8.26
C LYS A 521 -19.70 -2.11 -7.34
N ALA A 522 -20.59 -2.71 -6.57
CA ALA A 522 -21.49 -1.98 -5.66
C ALA A 522 -20.72 -1.26 -4.54
N VAL A 523 -19.72 -1.92 -3.95
CA VAL A 523 -18.92 -1.33 -2.87
C VAL A 523 -18.01 -0.23 -3.40
N LYS A 524 -17.37 -0.43 -4.56
CA LYS A 524 -16.57 0.59 -5.27
C LYS A 524 -17.37 1.88 -5.47
N GLU A 525 -18.58 1.80 -6.02
CA GLU A 525 -19.39 3.00 -6.25
C GLU A 525 -19.81 3.69 -4.95
N GLN A 526 -20.08 2.95 -3.88
CA GLN A 526 -20.44 3.52 -2.59
C GLN A 526 -19.26 4.24 -1.91
N ILE A 527 -18.05 3.67 -1.99
CA ILE A 527 -16.83 4.33 -1.50
C ILE A 527 -16.57 5.62 -2.28
N ARG A 528 -16.81 5.62 -3.59
CA ARG A 528 -16.59 6.80 -4.45
C ARG A 528 -17.70 7.84 -4.39
N ALA A 529 -18.84 7.51 -3.77
CA ALA A 529 -19.98 8.39 -3.61
C ALA A 529 -19.98 9.15 -2.26
N ILE A 530 -18.91 9.04 -1.46
CA ILE A 530 -18.79 9.82 -0.21
C ILE A 530 -18.84 11.33 -0.50
N PRO A 531 -19.34 12.15 0.45
CA PRO A 531 -19.35 13.60 0.26
C PRO A 531 -17.94 14.17 0.04
N GLY A 532 -17.80 14.98 -1.02
CA GLY A 532 -16.56 15.67 -1.35
C GLY A 532 -15.40 14.70 -1.61
N ASP A 533 -14.32 14.87 -0.85
CA ASP A 533 -13.10 14.06 -0.86
C ASP A 533 -12.93 13.24 0.43
N GLY A 534 -13.98 13.13 1.25
CA GLY A 534 -13.94 12.45 2.55
C GLY A 534 -13.31 13.27 3.70
N LEU A 535 -12.44 14.24 3.40
CA LEU A 535 -11.74 15.03 4.42
C LEU A 535 -12.71 15.86 5.28
N GLY A 536 -13.81 16.31 4.69
CA GLY A 536 -14.78 17.19 5.34
C GLY A 536 -15.40 16.62 6.61
N TYR A 537 -15.60 15.29 6.71
CA TYR A 537 -16.24 14.67 7.88
C TYR A 537 -15.53 15.04 9.19
N ASP A 538 -14.24 14.72 9.27
CA ASP A 538 -13.42 14.94 10.46
C ASP A 538 -13.21 16.44 10.74
N LEU A 539 -13.11 17.27 9.71
CA LEU A 539 -13.03 18.73 9.85
C LEU A 539 -14.30 19.30 10.49
N LEU A 540 -15.47 18.93 9.95
CA LEU A 540 -16.76 19.38 10.46
C LEU A 540 -17.07 18.82 11.85
N ARG A 541 -16.62 17.59 12.13
CA ARG A 541 -16.82 16.92 13.41
C ARG A 541 -15.96 17.50 14.52
N HIS A 542 -14.70 17.82 14.23
CA HIS A 542 -13.72 18.13 15.27
C HIS A 542 -13.22 19.57 15.30
N LEU A 543 -13.21 20.28 14.16
CA LEU A 543 -12.64 21.62 14.06
C LEU A 543 -13.67 22.74 13.86
N ASN A 544 -14.91 22.39 13.50
CA ASN A 544 -15.99 23.36 13.33
C ASN A 544 -16.99 23.31 14.51
N PRO A 545 -17.05 24.35 15.36
CA PRO A 545 -17.92 24.35 16.55
C PRO A 545 -19.42 24.44 16.24
N GLU A 546 -19.82 24.85 15.04
CA GLU A 546 -21.23 24.94 14.63
C GLU A 546 -21.77 23.58 14.17
N THR A 547 -20.94 22.79 13.48
CA THR A 547 -21.34 21.49 12.92
C THR A 547 -21.00 20.31 13.84
N ALA A 548 -19.99 20.44 14.71
CA ALA A 548 -19.54 19.38 15.61
C ALA A 548 -20.67 18.74 16.44
N PRO A 549 -21.57 19.49 17.11
CA PRO A 549 -22.62 18.88 17.93
C PRO A 549 -23.58 17.95 17.14
N ALA A 550 -23.83 18.29 15.87
CA ALA A 550 -24.71 17.51 15.01
C ALA A 550 -24.06 16.19 14.59
N LEU A 551 -22.75 16.18 14.34
CA LEU A 551 -22.01 14.97 13.98
C LEU A 551 -21.65 14.13 15.23
N GLU A 552 -21.33 14.75 16.36
CA GLU A 552 -21.06 14.05 17.63
C GLU A 552 -22.28 13.25 18.13
N SER A 553 -23.49 13.73 17.85
CA SER A 553 -24.74 13.06 18.23
C SER A 553 -25.25 12.06 17.19
N ALA A 554 -24.63 12.00 16.02
CA ALA A 554 -24.97 11.04 14.97
C ALA A 554 -24.44 9.62 15.29
N PRO A 555 -24.98 8.58 14.64
CA PRO A 555 -24.46 7.21 14.79
C PRO A 555 -22.97 7.13 14.49
N ALA A 556 -22.24 6.36 15.31
CA ALA A 556 -20.83 6.10 15.11
C ALA A 556 -20.62 4.70 14.49
N PRO A 557 -19.64 4.54 13.59
CA PRO A 557 -19.26 3.22 13.08
C PRO A 557 -18.82 2.29 14.21
N GLN A 558 -19.24 1.03 14.16
CA GLN A 558 -18.79 0.00 15.10
C GLN A 558 -17.58 -0.79 14.58
N VAL A 559 -17.36 -0.73 13.27
CA VAL A 559 -16.26 -1.37 12.56
C VAL A 559 -15.30 -0.28 12.08
N GLY A 560 -14.02 -0.42 12.40
CA GLY A 560 -12.95 0.35 11.77
C GLY A 560 -12.26 -0.48 10.69
N PHE A 561 -11.77 0.13 9.63
CA PHE A 561 -11.02 -0.52 8.57
C PHE A 561 -9.79 0.31 8.17
N ASN A 562 -8.62 -0.31 8.13
CA ASN A 562 -7.38 0.32 7.69
C ASN A 562 -6.60 -0.58 6.73
N TYR A 563 -6.29 -0.08 5.53
CA TYR A 563 -5.35 -0.72 4.62
C TYR A 563 -3.97 -0.07 4.74
N LEU A 564 -3.01 -0.79 5.32
CA LEU A 564 -1.66 -0.28 5.61
C LEU A 564 -0.79 -0.10 4.35
N GLY A 565 -1.28 -0.51 3.19
CA GLY A 565 -0.59 -0.44 1.91
C GLY A 565 0.33 -1.63 1.65
N ARG A 566 1.17 -1.46 0.64
CA ARG A 566 2.16 -2.45 0.18
C ARG A 566 3.55 -2.13 0.73
N PHE A 567 4.26 -3.16 1.20
CA PHE A 567 5.62 -3.05 1.71
C PHE A 567 6.54 -4.02 0.99
N THR A 568 7.61 -3.51 0.38
CA THR A 568 8.69 -4.36 -0.12
C THR A 568 9.43 -4.97 1.06
N THR A 569 9.41 -6.29 1.20
CA THR A 569 10.19 -6.89 2.28
C THR A 569 11.66 -6.93 1.91
N GLY A 570 12.48 -6.17 2.65
CA GLY A 570 13.92 -6.37 2.69
C GLY A 570 14.27 -7.61 3.53
N HIS A 571 13.68 -8.77 3.25
CA HIS A 571 14.09 -10.01 3.92
C HIS A 571 15.27 -10.63 3.19
N SER A 572 16.48 -10.15 3.48
CA SER A 572 17.60 -11.08 3.48
C SER A 572 17.40 -12.00 4.69
N THR A 573 17.42 -13.32 4.49
CA THR A 573 17.42 -14.34 5.56
C THR A 573 18.73 -14.35 6.36
N GLY A 574 19.38 -13.19 6.50
CA GLY A 574 20.64 -12.95 7.21
C GLY A 574 20.53 -11.71 8.11
N PRO A 575 21.59 -11.38 8.87
CA PRO A 575 21.61 -10.16 9.67
C PRO A 575 21.34 -8.94 8.78
N ALA A 576 20.46 -8.04 9.22
CA ALA A 576 20.11 -6.85 8.46
C ALA A 576 21.36 -6.02 8.13
N GLY A 577 21.47 -5.60 6.87
CA GLY A 577 22.58 -4.75 6.44
C GLY A 577 22.56 -3.38 7.14
N PRO A 578 23.67 -2.62 7.07
CA PRO A 578 23.71 -1.26 7.60
C PRO A 578 22.54 -0.41 7.09
N TRP A 579 21.87 0.28 8.02
CA TRP A 579 20.70 1.13 7.79
C TRP A 579 19.46 0.42 7.25
N GLN A 580 19.45 -0.92 7.20
CA GLN A 580 18.29 -1.68 6.77
C GLN A 580 17.38 -1.97 7.96
N PRO A 581 16.06 -1.72 7.83
CA PRO A 581 15.09 -2.18 8.81
C PRO A 581 15.13 -3.69 8.98
N THR A 582 14.98 -4.14 10.22
CA THR A 582 15.02 -5.56 10.55
C THR A 582 13.62 -6.17 10.69
N GLY A 583 12.60 -5.34 10.52
CA GLY A 583 11.18 -5.62 10.72
C GLY A 583 10.35 -4.38 10.37
N GLY A 584 9.05 -4.45 10.63
CA GLY A 584 8.13 -3.32 10.44
C GLY A 584 8.23 -2.26 11.55
N VAL A 585 7.34 -1.26 11.46
CA VAL A 585 7.10 -0.31 12.55
C VAL A 585 6.33 -1.03 13.65
N SER A 586 6.89 -1.02 14.86
CA SER A 586 6.22 -1.48 16.07
C SER A 586 5.71 -0.26 16.87
N GLY A 587 4.85 -0.49 17.86
CA GLY A 587 4.34 0.60 18.68
C GLY A 587 3.73 0.15 19.99
N SER A 588 3.42 1.14 20.83
CA SER A 588 2.74 0.98 22.10
C SER A 588 1.71 2.09 22.28
N VAL A 589 0.79 1.84 23.21
CA VAL A 589 -0.23 2.80 23.64
C VAL A 589 -0.33 2.76 25.17
N ASP A 590 -0.86 3.82 25.77
CA ASP A 590 -1.13 3.81 27.20
C ASP A 590 -2.26 2.82 27.56
N PRO A 591 -2.17 2.13 28.72
CA PRO A 591 -3.17 1.14 29.13
C PRO A 591 -4.60 1.68 29.30
N ASP A 592 -4.77 2.99 29.51
CA ASP A 592 -6.06 3.64 29.66
C ASP A 592 -6.61 4.21 28.34
N LEU A 593 -5.93 3.97 27.22
CA LEU A 593 -6.41 4.34 25.90
C LEU A 593 -7.68 3.54 25.57
N PRO A 594 -8.84 4.18 25.34
CA PRO A 594 -10.07 3.50 24.99
C PRO A 594 -9.97 2.81 23.64
N VAL A 595 -10.62 1.65 23.53
CA VAL A 595 -10.87 1.00 22.24
C VAL A 595 -11.88 1.83 21.45
N THR A 596 -11.56 2.15 20.19
CA THR A 596 -12.38 3.02 19.34
C THR A 596 -13.50 2.28 18.62
N HIS A 597 -13.27 1.00 18.29
CA HIS A 597 -14.21 0.18 17.52
C HIS A 597 -14.48 -1.16 18.19
N SER A 598 -15.70 -1.68 18.05
CA SER A 598 -16.01 -3.02 18.56
C SER A 598 -15.17 -4.07 17.84
N VAL A 599 -14.97 -3.88 16.54
CA VAL A 599 -14.05 -4.64 15.69
C VAL A 599 -13.28 -3.66 14.81
N ALA A 600 -11.95 -3.75 14.79
CA ALA A 600 -11.09 -3.04 13.86
C ALA A 600 -10.42 -4.06 12.93
N ALA A 601 -10.60 -3.89 11.64
CA ALA A 601 -10.01 -4.71 10.59
C ALA A 601 -8.82 -3.98 9.98
N ALA A 602 -7.72 -4.69 9.79
CA ALA A 602 -6.56 -4.19 9.09
C ALA A 602 -6.09 -5.19 8.03
N ALA A 603 -5.46 -4.68 6.99
CA ALA A 603 -4.79 -5.52 6.00
C ALA A 603 -3.47 -4.90 5.55
N VAL A 604 -2.49 -5.75 5.25
CA VAL A 604 -1.17 -5.36 4.77
C VAL A 604 -0.69 -6.31 3.69
N VAL A 605 -0.08 -5.75 2.64
CA VAL A 605 0.58 -6.54 1.60
C VAL A 605 2.09 -6.46 1.80
N ARG A 606 2.74 -7.62 1.80
CA ARG A 606 4.20 -7.76 1.87
C ARG A 606 4.71 -8.42 0.60
N ASP A 607 5.60 -7.76 -0.14
CA ASP A 607 6.22 -8.40 -1.30
C ASP A 607 7.27 -9.40 -0.83
N ALA A 608 7.03 -10.68 -1.11
CA ALA A 608 7.94 -11.78 -0.83
C ALA A 608 8.50 -12.37 -2.14
N VAL A 609 9.57 -13.17 -2.01
CA VAL A 609 10.27 -13.79 -3.15
C VAL A 609 9.36 -14.70 -4.00
N ASP A 610 8.31 -15.25 -3.37
CA ASP A 610 7.36 -16.19 -3.98
C ASP A 610 6.02 -15.53 -4.37
N GLY A 611 5.92 -14.19 -4.29
CA GLY A 611 4.71 -13.41 -4.61
C GLY A 611 4.27 -12.51 -3.44
N PRO A 612 3.19 -11.73 -3.61
CA PRO A 612 2.65 -10.90 -2.53
C PRO A 612 2.03 -11.78 -1.44
N GLU A 613 2.41 -11.52 -0.20
CA GLU A 613 1.77 -12.08 1.00
C GLU A 613 0.78 -11.05 1.54
N LEU A 614 -0.51 -11.40 1.53
CA LEU A 614 -1.58 -10.57 2.07
C LEU A 614 -1.98 -11.10 3.45
N GLU A 615 -1.76 -10.30 4.49
CA GLU A 615 -2.19 -10.59 5.86
C GLU A 615 -3.40 -9.71 6.20
N ILE A 616 -4.45 -10.33 6.76
CA ILE A 616 -5.60 -9.65 7.34
C ILE A 616 -5.59 -9.84 8.86
N THR A 617 -5.95 -8.80 9.60
CA THR A 617 -5.98 -8.80 11.06
C THR A 617 -7.33 -8.28 11.53
N LEU A 618 -7.93 -8.96 12.50
CA LEU A 618 -9.03 -8.43 13.29
C LEU A 618 -8.54 -8.13 14.69
N SER A 619 -8.81 -6.93 15.18
CA SER A 619 -8.71 -6.55 16.58
C SER A 619 -10.11 -6.30 17.12
N TRP A 620 -10.43 -6.74 18.32
CA TRP A 620 -11.77 -6.56 18.89
C TRP A 620 -11.74 -6.34 20.39
N ALA A 621 -12.77 -5.67 20.89
CA ALA A 621 -12.95 -5.51 22.32
C ALA A 621 -13.35 -6.86 22.94
N GLY A 622 -12.43 -7.52 23.64
CA GLY A 622 -12.59 -8.90 24.12
C GLY A 622 -13.72 -9.10 25.14
N ARG A 623 -14.24 -8.01 25.72
CA ARG A 623 -15.42 -8.03 26.60
C ARG A 623 -16.75 -7.98 25.85
N LEU A 624 -16.75 -7.60 24.57
CA LEU A 624 -17.95 -7.45 23.73
C LEU A 624 -18.15 -8.65 22.81
N LEU A 625 -17.07 -9.18 22.25
CA LEU A 625 -17.07 -10.26 21.27
C LEU A 625 -16.14 -11.39 21.74
N GLY A 626 -16.65 -12.63 21.74
CA GLY A 626 -15.86 -13.80 22.13
C GLY A 626 -14.88 -14.24 21.04
N GLU A 627 -13.78 -14.88 21.43
CA GLU A 627 -12.74 -15.34 20.49
C GLU A 627 -13.31 -16.26 19.39
N ALA A 628 -14.26 -17.14 19.71
CA ALA A 628 -14.89 -18.01 18.72
C ALA A 628 -15.73 -17.26 17.70
N ASP A 629 -16.30 -16.11 18.06
CA ASP A 629 -17.07 -15.27 17.15
C ASP A 629 -16.15 -14.46 16.23
N ALA A 630 -15.06 -13.92 16.80
CA ALA A 630 -14.01 -13.25 16.05
C ALA A 630 -13.30 -14.19 15.07
N GLU A 631 -13.02 -15.44 15.46
CA GLU A 631 -12.42 -16.45 14.58
C GLU A 631 -13.35 -16.74 13.39
N ARG A 632 -14.65 -16.96 13.63
CA ARG A 632 -15.62 -17.17 12.54
C ARG A 632 -15.73 -15.96 11.62
N LEU A 633 -15.69 -14.74 12.16
CA LEU A 633 -15.72 -13.53 11.33
C LEU A 633 -14.46 -13.42 10.45
N GLY A 634 -13.27 -13.69 11.01
CA GLY A 634 -12.01 -13.71 10.27
C GLY A 634 -11.98 -14.78 9.18
N GLU A 635 -12.41 -16.00 9.50
CA GLU A 635 -12.56 -17.10 8.53
C GLU A 635 -13.57 -16.76 7.42
N THR A 636 -14.67 -16.09 7.77
CA THR A 636 -15.67 -15.64 6.77
C THR A 636 -15.09 -14.56 5.88
N TRP A 637 -14.31 -13.62 6.42
CA TRP A 637 -13.63 -12.60 5.61
C TRP A 637 -12.63 -13.23 4.65
N LEU A 638 -11.83 -14.20 5.12
CA LEU A 638 -10.92 -14.98 4.29
C LEU A 638 -11.66 -15.72 3.17
N ALA A 639 -12.79 -16.36 3.49
CA ALA A 639 -13.60 -17.08 2.50
C ALA A 639 -14.23 -16.13 1.47
N MET A 640 -14.71 -14.94 1.89
CA MET A 640 -15.20 -13.92 0.97
C MET A 640 -14.11 -13.46 0.01
N LEU A 641 -12.90 -13.16 0.50
CA LEU A 641 -11.77 -12.81 -0.36
C LEU A 641 -11.41 -13.93 -1.34
N GLY A 642 -11.48 -15.19 -0.89
CA GLY A 642 -11.32 -16.37 -1.75
C GLY A 642 -12.38 -16.44 -2.86
N GLY A 643 -13.66 -16.24 -2.53
CA GLY A 643 -14.73 -16.18 -3.52
C GLY A 643 -14.56 -15.05 -4.53
N LEU A 644 -14.18 -13.84 -4.08
CA LEU A 644 -13.85 -12.73 -4.97
C LEU A 644 -12.67 -13.08 -5.91
N ALA A 645 -11.65 -13.77 -5.40
CA ALA A 645 -10.53 -14.23 -6.19
C ALA A 645 -10.93 -15.29 -7.22
N ASP A 646 -11.73 -16.27 -6.83
CA ASP A 646 -12.19 -17.35 -7.71
C ASP A 646 -13.09 -16.81 -8.83
N HIS A 647 -13.92 -15.81 -8.54
CA HIS A 647 -14.78 -15.17 -9.53
C HIS A 647 -14.00 -14.66 -10.75
N THR A 648 -12.79 -14.14 -10.55
CA THR A 648 -11.95 -13.61 -11.65
C THR A 648 -11.36 -14.69 -12.57
N THR A 649 -11.66 -15.97 -12.33
CA THR A 649 -11.42 -17.04 -13.32
C THR A 649 -12.53 -17.13 -14.38
N SER A 650 -13.68 -16.49 -14.15
CA SER A 650 -14.78 -16.42 -15.10
C SER A 650 -14.45 -15.49 -16.28
N PRO A 651 -14.77 -15.85 -17.54
CA PRO A 651 -14.61 -14.97 -18.70
C PRO A 651 -15.41 -13.67 -18.62
N ASP A 652 -16.48 -13.66 -17.82
CA ASP A 652 -17.37 -12.50 -17.64
C ASP A 652 -17.01 -11.68 -16.38
N ALA A 653 -15.89 -11.98 -15.72
CA ALA A 653 -15.46 -11.25 -14.53
C ALA A 653 -14.88 -9.87 -14.86
N GLY A 654 -15.14 -8.91 -13.98
CA GLY A 654 -14.64 -7.54 -14.11
C GLY A 654 -15.67 -6.58 -14.73
N GLY A 655 -15.15 -5.56 -15.39
CA GLY A 655 -15.90 -4.52 -16.08
C GLY A 655 -15.97 -3.21 -15.32
N HIS A 656 -16.43 -2.20 -16.02
CA HIS A 656 -16.47 -0.82 -15.56
C HIS A 656 -17.70 -0.51 -14.71
N THR A 657 -17.58 0.57 -13.96
CA THR A 657 -18.67 1.19 -13.19
C THR A 657 -18.79 2.68 -13.54
N PRO A 658 -19.89 3.37 -13.18
CA PRO A 658 -20.09 4.79 -13.51
C PRO A 658 -18.91 5.69 -13.16
N SER A 659 -18.28 5.46 -12.00
CA SER A 659 -17.11 6.23 -11.57
C SER A 659 -15.87 6.10 -12.48
N ASP A 660 -15.82 5.12 -13.40
CA ASP A 660 -14.75 5.01 -14.39
C ASP A 660 -14.94 5.98 -15.58
N PHE A 661 -16.13 6.55 -15.74
CA PHE A 661 -16.49 7.46 -16.82
C PHE A 661 -17.01 8.81 -16.26
N PRO A 662 -16.19 9.58 -15.51
CA PRO A 662 -16.65 10.76 -14.76
C PRO A 662 -17.21 11.90 -15.64
N LEU A 663 -16.99 11.85 -16.96
CA LEU A 663 -17.50 12.82 -17.93
C LEU A 663 -18.88 12.44 -18.52
N LEU A 664 -19.39 11.24 -18.19
CA LEU A 664 -20.62 10.68 -18.75
C LEU A 664 -21.59 10.32 -17.61
N ASP A 665 -22.87 10.66 -17.78
CA ASP A 665 -23.94 10.23 -16.88
C ASP A 665 -24.48 8.88 -17.36
N LEU A 666 -23.80 7.80 -16.98
CA LEU A 666 -24.16 6.42 -17.34
C LEU A 666 -24.55 5.63 -16.08
N ALA A 667 -25.72 4.98 -16.13
CA ALA A 667 -26.08 3.98 -15.14
C ALA A 667 -25.35 2.66 -15.41
N GLN A 668 -25.13 1.85 -14.36
CA GLN A 668 -24.41 0.57 -14.44
C GLN A 668 -24.94 -0.35 -15.57
N HIS A 669 -26.26 -0.48 -15.73
CA HIS A 669 -26.86 -1.29 -16.79
C HIS A 669 -26.51 -0.80 -18.21
N GLN A 670 -26.33 0.51 -18.41
CA GLN A 670 -25.96 1.07 -19.70
C GLN A 670 -24.49 0.77 -20.03
N ILE A 671 -23.62 0.78 -19.03
CA ILE A 671 -22.22 0.38 -19.17
C ILE A 671 -22.16 -1.10 -19.55
N GLU A 672 -22.90 -1.96 -18.86
CA GLU A 672 -22.96 -3.39 -19.15
C GLU A 672 -23.53 -3.68 -20.55
N GLU A 673 -24.53 -2.92 -21.00
CA GLU A 673 -25.04 -3.00 -22.38
C GLU A 673 -23.97 -2.61 -23.40
N LEU A 674 -23.19 -1.55 -23.14
CA LEU A 674 -22.08 -1.12 -24.00
C LEU A 674 -20.96 -2.16 -24.03
N GLU A 675 -20.55 -2.69 -22.88
CA GLU A 675 -19.56 -3.76 -22.78
C GLU A 675 -20.01 -5.03 -23.51
N ALA A 676 -21.28 -5.40 -23.38
CA ALA A 676 -21.84 -6.54 -24.10
C ALA A 676 -21.87 -6.29 -25.62
N ALA A 677 -22.15 -5.06 -26.06
CA ALA A 677 -22.23 -4.67 -27.46
C ALA A 677 -20.84 -4.55 -28.13
N PHE A 678 -19.84 -4.01 -27.42
CA PHE A 678 -18.52 -3.69 -27.97
C PHE A 678 -17.41 -4.67 -27.56
N GLY A 679 -17.54 -5.34 -26.41
CA GLY A 679 -16.59 -6.35 -25.92
C GLY A 679 -16.56 -7.63 -26.76
N ARG A 680 -17.65 -7.94 -27.49
CA ARG A 680 -17.68 -9.04 -28.47
C ARG A 680 -17.12 -8.66 -29.85
N GLY A 681 -16.84 -7.38 -30.08
CA GLY A 681 -16.51 -6.81 -31.39
C GLY A 681 -15.10 -7.07 -31.91
N HIS A 682 -14.14 -7.46 -31.06
CA HIS A 682 -12.77 -7.80 -31.49
C HIS A 682 -12.59 -9.28 -31.89
N ARG A 683 -13.68 -10.06 -31.99
CA ARG A 683 -13.64 -11.46 -32.48
C ARG A 683 -14.06 -11.65 -33.94
N SER A 684 -14.26 -10.59 -34.72
CA SER A 684 -14.32 -10.73 -36.17
C SER A 684 -13.96 -9.43 -36.90
N ARG A 685 -12.72 -9.33 -37.38
CA ARG A 685 -12.40 -8.94 -38.76
C ARG A 685 -10.94 -9.17 -39.07
#